data_AF-A0A7C3Z209-F1
#
_entry.id   AF-A0A7C3Z209-F1
#
_cell.length_a   1.000
_cell.length_b   1.000
_cell.length_c   1.000
_cell.angle_alpha   90.00
_cell.angle_beta   90.00
_cell.angle_gamma   90.00
#
_symmetry.space_group_name_H-M   'P 1'
#
loop_
_entity.id
_entity.type
_entity.pdbx_description
1 polymer ?
#
loop_
_entity_poly.entity_id
_entity_poly.type
_entity_poly.pdbx_seq_one_letter_code
_entity_poly.pdbx_strand_id
1 'polypeptide(L)'
;MIILFLLFLNSEIKELKWIDPLGRRPKGYEEWQREVSHEKEKGLGNVRQTGKENLCALIVNAEIYRDLISEIDQFASDLQNEGWSVRIDTVRGVSPSDLRTHLASLNNLKGAIFIGEVPVAWCESYGFGVEEYPVDLYFMDLNGNWIDSDRDGKYDNHTGDVNPEIWVGRLYSRPLTWDSEVRLLKNYFRKNHLYRTGLLSVPHRALSYVDDDWQGFGDCSLSLVYSDVTVLETPSLTTAADFRNRLRQGFEWIQVCSHSSPWGHTFAIPGGYSGTVSNAEIFALEPYALFFNLFACSGTRFVEENYSAGWYIFQNPYGLLAVGSAKVGSMLYFQDFYRPLGRDSCVGEAFKAWFIRNGQSSRAWFYGLNIMGDPTLKPNRREGGFAERPIWSGDGKGLDVEIVSPHSETDNGPSVLLTPDNKIWVVWTTGRNPSNGRFDIASAYRDNFWHDAGFVGPHTYWDVFPSLTQDQNGNPLCVWSHFDYSNNHSAYNLYYSIYRNSWSPRERFVVDTSCALNSSLCRDSNNLVRVFFQSRRRGNLDIYTATFNGTVWSQPIPVTTSPDDEMAPRSLVDRNGRVWVFYNRYQNDGSKIFSSYESSGLWVEIGPISGESKRAYHPSATLDGDNHIWVVWQGFDEGNGNLYGSYWNGRNFSLPIRITSDTTNEVFPDLATDIRGRPILVYQTNRDGNWDIYYSYYENGSWRIGQPVERNTGVDINPRVLTRQEECWVIWQNFTNNNWEIFAKRLELVGEREEKERRRFLRTNPFLQVRNRELYDIKGERVRNQKIGSGVYFEKRGGEIFKVIFVR
;
A
#
# COMPACT_ATOMS: atom_id res chain seq x y z
N MET A 1 25.53 4.97 -46.95
CA MET A 1 24.57 5.73 -46.12
C MET A 1 24.22 4.98 -44.82
N ILE A 2 25.18 4.26 -44.21
CA ILE A 2 25.01 3.50 -42.96
C ILE A 2 25.99 4.01 -41.87
N ILE A 3 26.95 4.86 -42.25
CA ILE A 3 27.97 5.42 -41.35
C ILE A 3 27.57 6.80 -40.79
N LEU A 4 26.60 7.50 -41.41
CA LEU A 4 26.13 8.81 -40.92
C LEU A 4 25.05 8.72 -39.82
N PHE A 5 24.45 7.55 -39.58
CA PHE A 5 23.43 7.37 -38.53
C PHE A 5 24.01 6.91 -37.18
N LEU A 6 25.26 6.42 -37.18
CA LEU A 6 26.00 6.08 -35.95
C LEU A 6 26.47 7.33 -35.18
N LEU A 7 26.46 8.51 -35.81
CA LEU A 7 26.89 9.77 -35.18
C LEU A 7 25.77 10.48 -34.39
N PHE A 8 24.53 10.00 -34.43
CA PHE A 8 23.41 10.58 -33.65
C PHE A 8 23.04 9.80 -32.38
N LEU A 9 23.69 8.66 -32.10
CA LEU A 9 23.51 7.91 -30.84
C LEU A 9 24.45 8.37 -29.70
N ASN A 10 25.22 9.43 -29.93
CA ASN A 10 26.07 10.08 -28.92
C ASN A 10 25.40 11.27 -28.22
N SER A 11 24.08 11.40 -28.26
CA SER A 11 23.39 11.93 -27.08
C SER A 11 23.26 10.76 -26.11
N GLU A 12 24.15 10.69 -25.11
CA GLU A 12 24.08 9.71 -24.04
C GLU A 12 22.65 9.68 -23.49
N ILE A 13 21.91 8.59 -23.74
CA ILE A 13 20.59 8.39 -23.12
C ILE A 13 20.83 8.46 -21.63
N LYS A 14 20.22 9.45 -20.96
CA LYS A 14 20.43 9.64 -19.53
C LYS A 14 20.00 8.39 -18.77
N GLU A 15 20.89 7.92 -17.91
CA GLU A 15 20.69 6.72 -17.12
C GLU A 15 19.50 6.88 -16.17
N LEU A 16 18.61 5.88 -16.18
CA LEU A 16 17.53 5.81 -15.21
C LEU A 16 18.11 5.58 -13.81
N LYS A 17 17.65 6.35 -12.82
CA LYS A 17 18.12 6.24 -11.43
C LYS A 17 17.09 5.56 -10.55
N TRP A 18 17.58 4.68 -9.67
CA TRP A 18 16.79 4.18 -8.55
C TRP A 18 16.48 5.34 -7.61
N ILE A 19 15.20 5.71 -7.51
CA ILE A 19 14.72 6.75 -6.62
C ILE A 19 13.58 6.20 -5.80
N ASP A 20 13.90 5.73 -4.59
CA ASP A 20 12.90 5.34 -3.60
C ASP A 20 12.84 6.37 -2.46
N PRO A 21 11.66 6.98 -2.22
CA PRO A 21 11.47 7.92 -1.12
C PRO A 21 11.59 7.30 0.28
N LEU A 22 11.57 5.97 0.36
CA LEU A 22 11.82 5.24 1.61
C LEU A 22 13.21 4.57 1.59
N GLY A 23 13.96 4.76 0.48
CA GLY A 23 15.21 4.10 0.07
C GLY A 23 15.51 2.81 0.77
N ARG A 24 14.46 2.01 0.72
CA ARG A 24 14.54 0.58 0.60
C ARG A 24 15.45 0.31 -0.58
N ARG A 25 16.32 -0.66 -0.36
CA ARG A 25 17.14 -1.24 -1.40
C ARG A 25 16.33 -2.33 -2.08
N PRO A 26 16.67 -2.68 -3.32
CA PRO A 26 16.11 -3.89 -3.93
C PRO A 26 16.41 -5.10 -3.03
N LYS A 27 15.36 -5.87 -2.73
CA LYS A 27 15.42 -7.18 -2.06
C LYS A 27 16.41 -8.09 -2.79
N GLY A 28 17.41 -8.58 -2.08
CA GLY A 28 18.41 -9.50 -2.63
C GLY A 28 17.87 -10.92 -2.82
N TYR A 29 18.60 -11.76 -3.54
CA TYR A 29 18.19 -13.15 -3.78
C TYR A 29 18.04 -13.95 -2.47
N GLU A 30 19.03 -13.88 -1.57
CA GLU A 30 19.02 -14.60 -0.30
C GLU A 30 17.91 -14.14 0.66
N GLU A 31 17.52 -12.87 0.58
CA GLU A 31 16.41 -12.30 1.35
C GLU A 31 15.09 -12.85 0.81
N TRP A 32 14.91 -12.80 -0.51
CA TRP A 32 13.74 -13.38 -1.16
C TRP A 32 13.61 -14.88 -0.91
N GLN A 33 14.70 -15.65 -0.98
CA GLN A 33 14.67 -17.10 -0.74
C GLN A 33 14.13 -17.48 0.65
N ARG A 34 14.36 -16.63 1.67
CA ARG A 34 13.85 -16.86 3.03
C ARG A 34 12.34 -16.62 3.16
N GLU A 35 11.76 -15.81 2.29
CA GLU A 35 10.33 -15.49 2.31
C GLU A 35 9.47 -16.47 1.49
N VAL A 36 10.07 -17.12 0.49
CA VAL A 36 9.40 -18.06 -0.41
C VAL A 36 9.04 -19.33 0.35
N SER A 37 7.83 -19.83 0.14
CA SER A 37 7.43 -21.06 0.82
C SER A 37 8.21 -22.26 0.28
N HIS A 38 9.05 -22.86 1.12
CA HIS A 38 9.70 -24.13 0.79
C HIS A 38 8.73 -25.29 0.94
N GLU A 39 7.95 -25.53 -0.10
CA GLU A 39 7.00 -26.63 -0.11
C GLU A 39 7.71 -27.99 -0.05
N LYS A 40 7.28 -28.83 0.90
CA LYS A 40 7.80 -30.19 1.08
C LYS A 40 7.40 -31.11 -0.08
N GLU A 41 6.24 -30.84 -0.68
CA GLU A 41 5.74 -31.55 -1.85
C GLU A 41 6.17 -30.81 -3.11
N LYS A 42 6.65 -31.55 -4.10
CA LYS A 42 7.05 -31.01 -5.40
C LYS A 42 6.21 -31.65 -6.50
N GLY A 43 5.75 -30.85 -7.45
CA GLY A 43 4.98 -31.39 -8.56
C GLY A 43 4.68 -30.40 -9.67
N LEU A 44 4.72 -30.90 -10.89
CA LEU A 44 4.08 -30.31 -12.07
C LEU A 44 2.96 -31.26 -12.49
N GLY A 45 1.74 -30.76 -12.51
CA GLY A 45 0.55 -31.54 -12.84
C GLY A 45 -0.17 -30.95 -14.04
N ASN A 46 -0.40 -31.74 -15.08
CA ASN A 46 -1.28 -31.32 -16.16
C ASN A 46 -2.74 -31.46 -15.73
N VAL A 47 -3.48 -30.36 -15.82
CA VAL A 47 -4.91 -30.34 -15.52
C VAL A 47 -5.74 -30.48 -16.78
N ARG A 48 -5.39 -29.73 -17.83
CA ARG A 48 -6.17 -29.66 -19.08
C ARG A 48 -5.30 -29.25 -20.26
N GLN A 49 -5.66 -29.73 -21.45
CA GLN A 49 -5.14 -29.21 -22.71
C GLN A 49 -6.24 -29.25 -23.78
N THR A 50 -6.42 -28.17 -24.54
CA THR A 50 -7.53 -28.02 -25.51
C THR A 50 -7.13 -28.19 -26.97
N GLY A 51 -5.82 -28.13 -27.27
CA GLY A 51 -5.28 -28.28 -28.62
C GLY A 51 -3.75 -28.35 -28.63
N LYS A 52 -3.13 -28.41 -29.81
CA LYS A 52 -1.66 -28.55 -29.98
C LYS A 52 -1.00 -27.43 -30.78
N GLU A 53 -1.76 -26.60 -31.49
CA GLU A 53 -1.22 -25.50 -32.31
C GLU A 53 -1.44 -24.16 -31.61
N ASN A 54 -0.51 -23.21 -31.77
CA ASN A 54 -0.54 -21.91 -31.07
C ASN A 54 -0.76 -22.07 -29.56
N LEU A 55 0.08 -22.88 -28.92
CA LEU A 55 -0.12 -23.26 -27.53
C LEU A 55 0.29 -22.13 -26.58
N CYS A 56 -0.61 -21.78 -25.66
CA CYS A 56 -0.39 -20.93 -24.50
C CYS A 56 -0.49 -21.77 -23.23
N ALA A 57 0.57 -21.78 -22.41
CA ALA A 57 0.59 -22.49 -21.14
C ALA A 57 0.16 -21.56 -19.99
N LEU A 58 -0.83 -21.97 -19.20
CA LEU A 58 -1.19 -21.35 -17.93
C LEU A 58 -0.54 -22.17 -16.81
N ILE A 59 0.50 -21.61 -16.18
CA ILE A 59 1.21 -22.23 -15.07
C ILE A 59 0.70 -21.63 -13.78
N VAL A 60 -0.05 -22.40 -13.00
CA VAL A 60 -0.78 -21.91 -11.84
C VAL A 60 -0.21 -22.50 -10.56
N ASN A 61 0.04 -21.67 -9.55
CA ASN A 61 0.39 -22.16 -8.23
C ASN A 61 -0.70 -23.12 -7.71
N ALA A 62 -0.29 -24.31 -7.29
CA ALA A 62 -1.20 -25.39 -6.92
C ALA A 62 -2.03 -25.10 -5.66
N GLU A 63 -1.54 -24.25 -4.75
CA GLU A 63 -2.24 -23.89 -3.51
C GLU A 63 -3.47 -23.04 -3.78
N ILE A 64 -3.37 -22.07 -4.70
CA ILE A 64 -4.46 -21.15 -5.03
C ILE A 64 -5.34 -21.63 -6.20
N TYR A 65 -4.91 -22.65 -6.94
CA TYR A 65 -5.63 -23.14 -8.13
C TYR A 65 -7.09 -23.49 -7.81
N ARG A 66 -7.34 -24.17 -6.68
CA ARG A 66 -8.70 -24.60 -6.28
C ARG A 66 -9.66 -23.42 -6.08
N ASP A 67 -9.13 -22.29 -5.62
CA ASP A 67 -9.93 -21.09 -5.39
C ASP A 67 -10.20 -20.28 -6.66
N LEU A 68 -9.51 -20.61 -7.77
CA LEU A 68 -9.50 -19.87 -9.03
C LEU A 68 -10.01 -20.68 -10.24
N ILE A 69 -10.54 -21.89 -10.05
CA ILE A 69 -10.94 -22.79 -11.15
C ILE A 69 -11.88 -22.09 -12.12
N SER A 70 -12.94 -21.44 -11.63
CA SER A 70 -13.93 -20.74 -12.45
C SER A 70 -13.31 -19.65 -13.31
N GLU A 71 -12.41 -18.86 -12.72
CA GLU A 71 -11.76 -17.73 -13.36
C GLU A 71 -10.74 -18.20 -14.41
N ILE A 72 -9.99 -19.27 -14.11
CA ILE A 72 -9.02 -19.87 -15.03
C ILE A 72 -9.73 -20.56 -16.19
N ASP A 73 -10.85 -21.25 -15.97
CA ASP A 73 -11.63 -21.88 -17.04
C ASP A 73 -12.27 -20.83 -17.97
N GLN A 74 -12.76 -19.72 -17.42
CA GLN A 74 -13.23 -18.59 -18.23
C GLN A 74 -12.08 -17.99 -19.04
N PHE A 75 -10.94 -17.74 -18.40
CA PHE A 75 -9.77 -17.19 -19.08
C PHE A 75 -9.26 -18.11 -20.19
N ALA A 76 -9.19 -19.43 -19.95
CA ALA A 76 -8.85 -20.41 -20.97
C ALA A 76 -9.85 -20.37 -22.14
N SER A 77 -11.15 -20.25 -21.87
CA SER A 77 -12.18 -20.14 -22.90
C SER A 77 -12.03 -18.86 -23.73
N ASP A 78 -11.70 -17.74 -23.08
CA ASP A 78 -11.44 -16.46 -23.75
C ASP A 78 -10.23 -16.57 -24.71
N LEU A 79 -9.14 -17.18 -24.26
CA LEU A 79 -7.97 -17.45 -25.10
C LEU A 79 -8.29 -18.37 -26.28
N GLN A 80 -9.10 -19.40 -26.07
CA GLN A 80 -9.54 -20.30 -27.14
C GLN A 80 -10.38 -19.56 -28.20
N ASN A 81 -11.24 -18.63 -27.78
CA ASN A 81 -12.03 -17.81 -28.70
C ASN A 81 -11.15 -16.89 -29.57
N GLU A 82 -9.94 -16.58 -29.12
CA GLU A 82 -8.94 -15.82 -29.87
C GLU A 82 -7.96 -16.70 -30.66
N GLY A 83 -8.20 -18.01 -30.71
CA GLY A 83 -7.43 -18.95 -31.53
C GLY A 83 -6.21 -19.56 -30.86
N TRP A 84 -6.06 -19.42 -29.54
CA TRP A 84 -5.02 -20.10 -28.79
C TRP A 84 -5.45 -21.53 -28.40
N SER A 85 -4.54 -22.50 -28.53
CA SER A 85 -4.67 -23.72 -27.73
C SER A 85 -4.22 -23.41 -26.31
N VAL A 86 -4.93 -23.91 -25.31
CA VAL A 86 -4.60 -23.65 -23.90
C VAL A 86 -4.19 -24.95 -23.22
N ARG A 87 -3.12 -24.90 -22.45
CA ARG A 87 -2.70 -25.94 -21.52
C ARG A 87 -2.66 -25.36 -20.11
N ILE A 88 -3.31 -26.00 -19.16
CA ILE A 88 -3.29 -25.62 -17.74
C ILE A 88 -2.44 -26.64 -17.00
N ASP A 89 -1.36 -26.17 -16.39
CA ASP A 89 -0.52 -26.96 -15.50
C ASP A 89 -0.48 -26.31 -14.11
N THR A 90 -0.61 -27.11 -13.06
CA THR A 90 -0.37 -26.66 -11.68
C THR A 90 1.07 -26.90 -11.29
N VAL A 91 1.68 -25.96 -10.58
CA VAL A 91 3.06 -26.04 -10.11
C VAL A 91 3.15 -25.90 -8.60
N ARG A 92 4.07 -26.65 -8.01
CA ARG A 92 4.35 -26.67 -6.58
C ARG A 92 5.81 -27.03 -6.31
N GLY A 93 6.55 -26.19 -5.59
CA GLY A 93 7.89 -26.52 -5.06
C GLY A 93 8.97 -26.94 -6.09
N VAL A 94 8.77 -26.73 -7.39
CA VAL A 94 9.74 -27.13 -8.44
C VAL A 94 10.82 -26.05 -8.64
N SER A 95 11.98 -26.43 -9.17
CA SER A 95 13.04 -25.46 -9.48
C SER A 95 12.72 -24.66 -10.75
N PRO A 96 13.33 -23.46 -10.93
CA PRO A 96 13.27 -22.73 -12.20
C PRO A 96 13.72 -23.59 -13.39
N SER A 97 14.77 -24.40 -13.24
CA SER A 97 15.27 -25.29 -14.30
C SER A 97 14.29 -26.41 -14.65
N ASP A 98 13.59 -26.99 -13.67
CA ASP A 98 12.56 -28.00 -13.94
C ASP A 98 11.38 -27.39 -14.72
N LEU A 99 10.95 -26.19 -14.32
CA LEU A 99 9.87 -25.48 -15.03
C LEU A 99 10.29 -25.12 -16.46
N ARG A 100 11.51 -24.61 -16.67
CA ARG A 100 12.02 -24.30 -18.01
C ARG A 100 12.13 -25.55 -18.88
N THR A 101 12.61 -26.66 -18.33
CA THR A 101 12.68 -27.96 -19.02
C THR A 101 11.28 -28.44 -19.41
N HIS A 102 10.31 -28.28 -18.51
CA HIS A 102 8.91 -28.60 -18.79
C HIS A 102 8.36 -27.77 -19.94
N LEU A 103 8.56 -26.44 -19.92
CA LEU A 103 8.14 -25.56 -21.01
C LEU A 103 8.78 -25.95 -22.35
N ALA A 104 10.07 -26.26 -22.36
CA ALA A 104 10.80 -26.74 -23.54
C ALA A 104 10.27 -28.07 -24.11
N SER A 105 9.63 -28.90 -23.27
CA SER A 105 9.02 -30.16 -23.71
C SER A 105 7.67 -29.98 -24.41
N LEU A 106 7.07 -28.78 -24.34
CA LEU A 106 5.77 -28.49 -24.93
C LEU A 106 5.92 -28.10 -26.41
N ASN A 107 5.52 -29.01 -27.30
CA ASN A 107 5.52 -28.75 -28.74
C ASN A 107 4.59 -27.56 -29.10
N ASN A 108 5.05 -26.71 -30.02
CA ASN A 108 4.34 -25.54 -30.54
C ASN A 108 3.94 -24.48 -29.48
N LEU A 109 4.64 -24.45 -28.34
CA LEU A 109 4.49 -23.39 -27.34
C LEU A 109 4.84 -22.03 -27.94
N LYS A 110 3.96 -21.05 -27.74
CA LYS A 110 4.15 -19.65 -28.14
C LYS A 110 4.42 -18.75 -26.95
N GLY A 111 3.85 -19.09 -25.80
CA GLY A 111 4.02 -18.34 -24.57
C GLY A 111 3.47 -19.04 -23.34
N ALA A 112 3.83 -18.50 -22.18
CA ALA A 112 3.34 -18.95 -20.89
C ALA A 112 2.86 -17.77 -20.02
N ILE A 113 1.86 -18.01 -19.18
CA ILE A 113 1.34 -17.07 -18.20
C ILE A 113 1.45 -17.71 -16.82
N PHE A 114 2.23 -17.08 -15.95
CA PHE A 114 2.49 -17.53 -14.59
C PHE A 114 1.49 -16.88 -13.63
N ILE A 115 0.78 -17.70 -12.84
CA ILE A 115 -0.32 -17.27 -11.99
C ILE A 115 -0.04 -17.68 -10.54
N GLY A 116 0.14 -16.70 -9.66
CA GLY A 116 0.52 -16.89 -8.26
C GLY A 116 2.03 -17.09 -8.06
N GLU A 117 2.40 -17.69 -6.94
CA GLU A 117 3.79 -18.03 -6.60
C GLU A 117 4.31 -19.19 -7.46
N VAL A 118 4.87 -18.84 -8.61
CA VAL A 118 5.52 -19.73 -9.60
C VAL A 118 7.03 -19.51 -9.54
N PRO A 119 7.88 -20.53 -9.79
CA PRO A 119 9.34 -20.41 -9.75
C PRO A 119 9.89 -19.13 -10.40
N VAL A 120 10.90 -18.54 -9.74
CA VAL A 120 11.55 -17.29 -10.15
C VAL A 120 13.03 -17.57 -10.38
N ALA A 121 13.52 -17.27 -11.58
CA ALA A 121 14.94 -17.25 -11.88
C ALA A 121 15.53 -15.90 -11.52
N TRP A 122 16.80 -15.90 -11.10
CA TRP A 122 17.53 -14.70 -10.74
C TRP A 122 18.79 -14.55 -11.57
N CYS A 123 19.17 -13.31 -11.84
CA CYS A 123 20.42 -12.94 -12.47
C CYS A 123 21.21 -12.00 -11.58
N GLU A 124 22.51 -12.01 -11.78
CA GLU A 124 23.40 -10.94 -11.34
C GLU A 124 24.13 -10.30 -12.51
N SER A 125 24.36 -8.98 -12.42
CA SER A 125 25.08 -8.25 -13.45
C SER A 125 25.88 -7.09 -12.88
N TYR A 126 26.87 -6.64 -13.64
CA TYR A 126 27.87 -5.65 -13.20
C TYR A 126 27.86 -4.35 -14.03
N GLY A 127 26.82 -4.16 -14.86
CA GLY A 127 26.80 -3.09 -15.87
C GLY A 127 26.56 -1.68 -15.30
N PHE A 128 25.76 -1.56 -14.24
CA PHE A 128 25.45 -0.30 -13.54
C PHE A 128 25.79 -0.42 -12.05
N GLY A 129 26.89 -1.14 -11.75
CA GLY A 129 27.19 -1.64 -10.41
C GLY A 129 26.71 -3.08 -10.22
N VAL A 130 26.86 -3.61 -9.00
CA VAL A 130 26.39 -4.97 -8.65
C VAL A 130 24.88 -4.93 -8.49
N GLU A 131 24.17 -5.59 -9.40
CA GLU A 131 22.71 -5.71 -9.39
C GLU A 131 22.29 -7.18 -9.41
N GLU A 132 21.40 -7.57 -8.49
CA GLU A 132 20.69 -8.86 -8.50
C GLU A 132 19.21 -8.63 -8.79
N TYR A 133 18.60 -9.43 -9.66
CA TYR A 133 17.20 -9.20 -10.06
C TYR A 133 16.49 -10.46 -10.55
N PRO A 134 15.17 -10.55 -10.33
CA PRO A 134 14.36 -11.60 -10.94
C PRO A 134 14.25 -11.37 -12.46
N VAL A 135 14.27 -12.47 -13.22
CA VAL A 135 14.37 -12.43 -14.69
C VAL A 135 13.46 -13.48 -15.34
N ASP A 136 12.33 -13.03 -15.91
CA ASP A 136 11.45 -13.95 -16.65
C ASP A 136 11.98 -14.28 -18.06
N LEU A 137 12.99 -13.56 -18.58
CA LEU A 137 13.70 -13.92 -19.83
C LEU A 137 14.26 -15.35 -19.78
N TYR A 138 14.66 -15.83 -18.59
CA TYR A 138 15.10 -17.20 -18.38
C TYR A 138 14.07 -18.25 -18.83
N PHE A 139 12.78 -17.94 -18.68
CA PHE A 139 11.70 -18.84 -19.11
C PHE A 139 11.24 -18.57 -20.54
N MET A 140 11.67 -17.46 -21.15
CA MET A 140 11.36 -17.09 -22.54
C MET A 140 12.31 -17.74 -23.53
N ASP A 141 13.59 -17.81 -23.18
CA ASP A 141 14.60 -18.59 -23.89
C ASP A 141 14.58 -20.03 -23.35
N LEU A 142 14.29 -21.01 -24.20
CA LEU A 142 14.13 -22.43 -23.85
C LEU A 142 15.33 -23.29 -24.27
N ASN A 143 16.22 -22.77 -25.13
CA ASN A 143 17.31 -23.55 -25.74
C ASN A 143 18.72 -22.95 -25.49
N GLY A 144 18.80 -21.78 -24.84
CA GLY A 144 20.02 -21.08 -24.48
C GLY A 144 20.67 -21.59 -23.20
N ASN A 145 21.97 -21.35 -23.10
CA ASN A 145 22.79 -21.80 -21.98
C ASN A 145 22.90 -20.70 -20.94
N TRP A 146 22.17 -20.86 -19.84
CA TRP A 146 22.26 -20.01 -18.65
C TRP A 146 23.24 -20.63 -17.68
N ILE A 147 24.24 -19.86 -17.28
CA ILE A 147 25.39 -20.31 -16.52
C ILE A 147 25.36 -19.58 -15.18
N ASP A 148 25.43 -20.38 -14.12
CA ASP A 148 25.66 -19.99 -12.74
C ASP A 148 27.07 -20.51 -12.39
N SER A 149 28.06 -19.64 -12.57
CA SER A 149 29.49 -19.97 -12.54
C SER A 149 29.98 -20.22 -11.11
N ASP A 150 29.45 -19.49 -10.14
CA ASP A 150 29.82 -19.58 -8.72
C ASP A 150 28.86 -20.43 -7.89
N ARG A 151 27.75 -20.89 -8.49
CA ARG A 151 26.75 -21.82 -7.93
C ARG A 151 25.99 -21.23 -6.75
N ASP A 152 25.75 -19.94 -6.80
CA ASP A 152 25.00 -19.22 -5.78
C ASP A 152 23.49 -19.16 -6.06
N GLY A 153 23.05 -19.71 -7.19
CA GLY A 153 21.65 -19.77 -7.61
C GLY A 153 21.20 -18.56 -8.45
N LYS A 154 22.10 -17.63 -8.75
CA LYS A 154 21.89 -16.54 -9.71
C LYS A 154 22.68 -16.82 -10.98
N TYR A 155 22.09 -16.52 -12.13
CA TYR A 155 22.78 -16.65 -13.40
C TYR A 155 23.61 -15.40 -13.70
N ASP A 156 24.92 -15.57 -13.88
CA ASP A 156 25.89 -14.53 -14.22
C ASP A 156 26.19 -14.45 -15.73
N ASN A 157 25.86 -15.50 -16.49
CA ASN A 157 26.11 -15.52 -17.93
C ASN A 157 25.04 -16.26 -18.73
N HIS A 158 24.90 -15.87 -19.99
CA HIS A 158 23.93 -16.40 -20.94
C HIS A 158 24.57 -16.52 -22.34
N THR A 159 24.70 -17.74 -22.86
CA THR A 159 25.41 -18.05 -24.12
C THR A 159 24.61 -19.05 -24.98
N GLY A 160 25.12 -19.39 -26.17
CA GLY A 160 24.41 -20.27 -27.11
C GLY A 160 23.40 -19.50 -27.96
N ASP A 161 22.22 -20.07 -28.16
CA ASP A 161 21.08 -19.36 -28.75
C ASP A 161 20.40 -18.57 -27.62
N VAL A 162 20.55 -17.25 -27.67
CA VAL A 162 20.17 -16.35 -26.56
C VAL A 162 18.87 -15.61 -26.84
N ASN A 163 18.20 -15.96 -27.94
CA ASN A 163 16.93 -15.37 -28.32
C ASN A 163 15.78 -16.07 -27.60
N PRO A 164 14.74 -15.34 -27.19
CA PRO A 164 13.55 -15.99 -26.65
C PRO A 164 12.75 -16.73 -27.73
N GLU A 165 12.42 -18.00 -27.49
CA GLU A 165 11.49 -18.79 -28.32
C GLU A 165 10.03 -18.42 -28.04
N ILE A 166 9.73 -18.13 -26.78
CA ILE A 166 8.38 -17.85 -26.28
C ILE A 166 8.32 -16.49 -25.58
N TRP A 167 7.13 -15.95 -25.37
CA TRP A 167 6.92 -14.86 -24.43
C TRP A 167 6.43 -15.37 -23.07
N VAL A 168 6.66 -14.63 -22.00
CA VAL A 168 6.18 -14.95 -20.66
C VAL A 168 5.55 -13.72 -20.02
N GLY A 169 4.41 -13.92 -19.34
CA GLY A 169 3.79 -12.91 -18.49
C GLY A 169 3.53 -13.44 -17.09
N ARG A 170 3.55 -12.56 -16.09
CA ARG A 170 3.40 -12.92 -14.68
C ARG A 170 2.28 -12.17 -13.99
N LEU A 171 1.46 -12.91 -13.24
CA LEU A 171 0.40 -12.45 -12.35
C LEU A 171 0.73 -12.88 -10.93
N TYR A 172 1.47 -12.02 -10.20
CA TYR A 172 1.95 -12.31 -8.85
C TYR A 172 1.47 -11.24 -7.86
N SER A 173 0.41 -11.55 -7.11
CA SER A 173 -0.26 -10.62 -6.20
C SER A 173 0.03 -10.88 -4.71
N ARG A 174 0.73 -11.95 -4.35
CA ARG A 174 1.14 -12.24 -2.96
C ARG A 174 1.84 -11.07 -2.25
N PRO A 175 2.75 -10.29 -2.89
CA PRO A 175 3.43 -9.18 -2.23
C PRO A 175 2.55 -7.95 -1.99
N LEU A 176 1.29 -7.96 -2.41
CA LEU A 176 0.37 -6.81 -2.33
C LEU A 176 -0.41 -6.88 -1.03
N THR A 177 -0.25 -5.90 -0.13
CA THR A 177 -0.76 -6.00 1.25
C THR A 177 -2.14 -5.37 1.48
N TRP A 178 -2.75 -4.80 0.43
CA TRP A 178 -4.04 -4.11 0.53
C TRP A 178 -5.26 -5.00 0.29
N ASP A 179 -5.09 -6.19 -0.29
CA ASP A 179 -6.15 -7.20 -0.48
C ASP A 179 -5.50 -8.60 -0.56
N SER A 180 -6.29 -9.68 -0.57
CA SER A 180 -5.75 -11.03 -0.70
C SER A 180 -5.36 -11.39 -2.13
N GLU A 181 -4.35 -12.24 -2.27
CA GLU A 181 -3.89 -12.79 -3.55
C GLU A 181 -5.04 -13.36 -4.40
N VAL A 182 -5.90 -14.19 -3.81
CA VAL A 182 -7.02 -14.83 -4.51
C VAL A 182 -8.02 -13.78 -5.01
N ARG A 183 -8.41 -12.80 -4.19
CA ARG A 183 -9.34 -11.74 -4.62
C ARG A 183 -8.74 -10.87 -5.71
N LEU A 184 -7.47 -10.50 -5.59
CA LEU A 184 -6.77 -9.70 -6.59
C LEU A 184 -6.72 -10.44 -7.94
N LEU A 185 -6.45 -11.76 -7.93
CA LEU A 185 -6.46 -12.58 -9.13
C LEU A 185 -7.87 -12.75 -9.72
N LYS A 186 -8.90 -12.97 -8.90
CA LYS A 186 -10.30 -13.02 -9.38
C LYS A 186 -10.72 -11.73 -10.05
N ASN A 187 -10.40 -10.60 -9.42
CA ASN A 187 -10.66 -9.27 -9.99
C ASN A 187 -9.89 -9.08 -11.30
N TYR A 188 -8.62 -9.51 -11.36
CA TYR A 188 -7.82 -9.47 -12.58
C TYR A 188 -8.48 -10.24 -13.74
N PHE A 189 -8.83 -11.51 -13.53
CA PHE A 189 -9.45 -12.34 -14.57
C PHE A 189 -10.82 -11.80 -15.01
N ARG A 190 -11.61 -11.26 -14.07
CA ARG A 190 -12.86 -10.58 -14.40
C ARG A 190 -12.63 -9.39 -15.34
N LYS A 191 -11.69 -8.50 -15.01
CA LYS A 191 -11.36 -7.33 -15.86
C LYS A 191 -10.84 -7.75 -17.23
N ASN A 192 -9.98 -8.77 -17.25
CA ASN A 192 -9.45 -9.34 -18.48
C ASN A 192 -10.57 -9.84 -19.41
N HIS A 193 -11.50 -10.64 -18.87
CA HIS A 193 -12.68 -11.10 -19.59
C HIS A 193 -13.55 -9.94 -20.11
N LEU A 194 -13.83 -8.94 -19.25
CA LEU A 194 -14.61 -7.77 -19.63
C LEU A 194 -13.92 -6.99 -20.77
N TYR A 195 -12.60 -6.87 -20.76
CA TYR A 195 -11.86 -6.21 -21.83
C TYR A 195 -11.96 -6.97 -23.16
N ARG A 196 -11.75 -8.30 -23.13
CA ARG A 196 -11.84 -9.15 -24.33
C ARG A 196 -13.22 -9.18 -24.97
N THR A 197 -14.26 -9.13 -24.14
CA THR A 197 -15.66 -9.09 -24.59
C THR A 197 -16.14 -7.69 -24.97
N GLY A 198 -15.28 -6.67 -24.80
CA GLY A 198 -15.59 -5.26 -25.09
C GLY A 198 -16.51 -4.59 -24.06
N LEU A 199 -16.70 -5.21 -22.89
CA LEU A 199 -17.47 -4.68 -21.76
C LEU A 199 -16.64 -3.76 -20.84
N LEU A 200 -15.31 -3.84 -20.90
CA LEU A 200 -14.39 -2.87 -20.31
C LEU A 200 -13.67 -2.14 -21.44
N SER A 201 -13.83 -0.81 -21.50
CA SER A 201 -13.15 0.04 -22.48
C SER A 201 -12.81 1.39 -21.87
N VAL A 202 -11.83 2.06 -22.46
CA VAL A 202 -11.43 3.45 -22.19
C VAL A 202 -11.28 4.15 -23.54
N PRO A 203 -11.11 5.49 -23.60
CA PRO A 203 -10.82 6.16 -24.86
C PRO A 203 -9.61 5.53 -25.57
N HIS A 204 -9.75 5.27 -26.87
CA HIS A 204 -8.67 4.69 -27.69
C HIS A 204 -7.60 5.75 -28.02
N ARG A 205 -6.85 6.12 -26.99
CA ARG A 205 -5.79 7.13 -27.02
C ARG A 205 -4.67 6.77 -26.08
N ALA A 206 -3.50 7.36 -26.29
CA ALA A 206 -2.34 7.12 -25.45
C ALA A 206 -1.76 8.38 -24.82
N LEU A 207 -1.03 8.20 -23.73
CA LEU A 207 -0.22 9.21 -23.07
C LEU A 207 1.27 8.87 -23.24
N SER A 208 2.03 9.80 -23.79
CA SER A 208 3.49 9.84 -23.67
C SER A 208 3.85 10.89 -22.62
N TYR A 209 4.21 10.44 -21.42
CA TYR A 209 4.60 11.29 -20.30
C TYR A 209 6.11 11.17 -20.08
N VAL A 210 6.86 12.12 -20.63
CA VAL A 210 8.32 12.06 -20.75
C VAL A 210 8.95 13.13 -19.86
N ASP A 211 9.50 12.70 -18.73
CA ASP A 211 10.19 13.60 -17.79
C ASP A 211 11.46 14.23 -18.39
N ASP A 212 11.93 15.29 -17.76
CA ASP A 212 12.95 16.23 -18.26
C ASP A 212 14.21 15.59 -18.88
N ASP A 213 14.71 14.52 -18.28
CA ASP A 213 15.93 13.82 -18.67
C ASP A 213 15.85 13.19 -20.06
N TRP A 214 14.63 12.89 -20.53
CA TRP A 214 14.37 12.26 -21.83
C TRP A 214 13.57 13.14 -22.79
N GLN A 215 13.56 14.46 -22.55
CA GLN A 215 13.00 15.43 -23.49
C GLN A 215 13.48 15.13 -24.93
N GLY A 216 12.53 15.08 -25.87
CA GLY A 216 12.79 14.73 -27.27
C GLY A 216 12.47 13.27 -27.62
N PHE A 217 12.08 12.44 -26.64
CA PHE A 217 11.46 11.13 -26.95
C PHE A 217 10.09 11.29 -27.62
N GLY A 218 9.47 12.47 -27.56
CA GLY A 218 8.22 12.79 -28.25
C GLY A 218 7.09 11.87 -27.83
N ASP A 219 6.42 11.27 -28.81
CA ASP A 219 5.32 10.32 -28.58
C ASP A 219 5.79 8.90 -28.21
N CYS A 220 7.10 8.68 -28.03
CA CYS A 220 7.69 7.36 -27.82
C CYS A 220 7.25 6.32 -28.88
N SER A 221 6.98 6.75 -30.11
CA SER A 221 6.43 5.92 -31.19
C SER A 221 5.02 5.35 -30.95
N LEU A 222 4.26 5.88 -29.99
CA LEU A 222 2.87 5.47 -29.74
C LEU A 222 1.95 5.77 -30.92
N SER A 223 2.29 6.73 -31.80
CA SER A 223 1.55 6.99 -33.05
C SER A 223 1.50 5.81 -34.02
N LEU A 224 2.34 4.79 -33.82
CA LEU A 224 2.28 3.54 -34.58
C LEU A 224 1.10 2.65 -34.16
N VAL A 225 0.52 2.89 -32.99
CA VAL A 225 -0.62 2.15 -32.44
C VAL A 225 -1.87 3.03 -32.38
N TYR A 226 -1.72 4.29 -31.97
CA TYR A 226 -2.83 5.21 -31.71
C TYR A 226 -2.80 6.41 -32.65
N SER A 227 -3.98 6.86 -33.09
CA SER A 227 -4.10 8.10 -33.85
C SER A 227 -4.17 9.34 -32.95
N ASP A 228 -4.61 9.18 -31.70
CA ASP A 228 -4.62 10.21 -30.65
C ASP A 228 -3.56 9.87 -29.59
N VAL A 229 -2.49 10.66 -29.54
CA VAL A 229 -1.46 10.58 -28.51
C VAL A 229 -1.30 11.95 -27.85
N THR A 230 -1.59 12.00 -26.55
CA THR A 230 -1.24 13.16 -25.72
C THR A 230 0.24 13.07 -25.36
N VAL A 231 1.03 14.05 -25.77
CA VAL A 231 2.48 14.12 -25.49
C VAL A 231 2.74 15.22 -24.47
N LEU A 232 3.38 14.86 -23.35
CA LEU A 232 3.90 15.79 -22.37
C LEU A 232 5.39 15.52 -22.17
N GLU A 233 6.22 16.39 -22.74
CA GLU A 233 7.68 16.35 -22.62
C GLU A 233 8.28 17.72 -22.28
N THR A 234 7.43 18.69 -21.92
CA THR A 234 7.88 20.01 -21.49
C THR A 234 8.41 19.90 -20.06
N PRO A 235 9.71 20.11 -19.81
CA PRO A 235 10.32 19.82 -18.51
C PRO A 235 9.67 20.56 -17.33
N SER A 236 9.11 21.75 -17.54
CA SER A 236 8.45 22.52 -16.47
C SER A 236 7.03 22.04 -16.12
N LEU A 237 6.47 21.09 -16.88
CA LEU A 237 5.10 20.61 -16.72
C LEU A 237 5.03 19.16 -16.24
N THR A 238 6.11 18.39 -16.35
CA THR A 238 6.17 16.99 -15.92
C THR A 238 6.36 16.92 -14.41
N THR A 239 5.25 17.04 -13.67
CA THR A 239 5.23 17.04 -12.20
C THR A 239 4.42 15.86 -11.66
N ALA A 240 4.63 15.47 -10.41
CA ALA A 240 3.78 14.47 -9.77
C ALA A 240 2.30 14.92 -9.71
N ALA A 241 2.06 16.20 -9.50
CA ALA A 241 0.72 16.78 -9.48
C ALA A 241 0.01 16.66 -10.85
N ASP A 242 0.68 16.96 -11.97
CA ASP A 242 0.10 16.76 -13.30
C ASP A 242 -0.10 15.28 -13.59
N PHE A 243 0.87 14.41 -13.28
CA PHE A 243 0.74 12.97 -13.52
C PHE A 243 -0.49 12.36 -12.84
N ARG A 244 -0.78 12.72 -11.58
CA ARG A 244 -2.03 12.31 -10.87
C ARG A 244 -3.29 12.73 -11.61
N ASN A 245 -3.29 13.93 -12.19
CA ASN A 245 -4.41 14.40 -12.99
C ASN A 245 -4.54 13.62 -14.29
N ARG A 246 -3.42 13.29 -14.96
CA ARG A 246 -3.42 12.48 -16.19
C ARG A 246 -3.92 11.07 -15.96
N LEU A 247 -3.56 10.42 -14.84
CA LEU A 247 -4.00 9.06 -14.53
C LEU A 247 -5.53 8.91 -14.50
N ARG A 248 -6.29 9.99 -14.40
CA ARG A 248 -7.77 9.99 -14.35
C ARG A 248 -8.45 10.44 -15.65
N GLN A 249 -7.68 10.73 -16.70
CA GLN A 249 -8.20 11.28 -17.97
C GLN A 249 -8.57 10.22 -19.02
N GLY A 250 -8.44 8.93 -18.71
CA GLY A 250 -8.74 7.86 -19.66
C GLY A 250 -7.68 7.71 -20.75
N PHE A 251 -6.83 6.69 -20.61
CA PHE A 251 -5.82 6.34 -21.60
C PHE A 251 -5.77 4.83 -21.77
N GLU A 252 -5.90 4.32 -22.98
CA GLU A 252 -5.69 2.88 -23.19
C GLU A 252 -4.24 2.51 -22.89
N TRP A 253 -3.29 3.37 -23.28
CA TRP A 253 -1.87 3.16 -23.03
C TRP A 253 -1.18 4.36 -22.41
N ILE A 254 -0.38 4.13 -21.37
CA ILE A 254 0.49 5.14 -20.76
C ILE A 254 1.95 4.69 -20.89
N GLN A 255 2.75 5.48 -21.60
CA GLN A 255 4.21 5.44 -21.52
C GLN A 255 4.65 6.51 -20.52
N VAL A 256 5.25 6.09 -19.40
CA VAL A 256 5.86 7.01 -18.43
C VAL A 256 7.37 6.84 -18.46
N CYS A 257 8.08 7.94 -18.72
CA CYS A 257 9.54 8.02 -18.59
C CYS A 257 9.84 8.87 -17.37
N SER A 258 10.30 8.25 -16.29
CA SER A 258 10.61 8.93 -15.03
C SER A 258 11.69 8.15 -14.28
N HIS A 259 12.46 8.83 -13.42
CA HIS A 259 13.21 8.10 -12.41
C HIS A 259 12.24 7.45 -11.41
N SER A 260 12.58 6.28 -10.89
CA SER A 260 11.59 5.49 -10.14
C SER A 260 12.23 4.46 -9.21
N SER A 261 11.39 3.86 -8.40
CA SER A 261 11.65 2.61 -7.69
C SER A 261 10.44 1.68 -7.89
N PRO A 262 10.47 0.46 -7.31
CA PRO A 262 9.28 -0.39 -7.22
C PRO A 262 8.10 0.29 -6.54
N TRP A 263 8.25 1.44 -5.88
CA TRP A 263 7.18 2.04 -5.07
C TRP A 263 6.79 3.46 -5.47
N GLY A 264 7.34 4.01 -6.55
CA GLY A 264 6.89 5.31 -7.02
C GLY A 264 7.64 5.86 -8.23
N HIS A 265 7.01 6.86 -8.87
CA HIS A 265 7.56 7.63 -9.98
C HIS A 265 7.90 9.03 -9.50
N THR A 266 9.17 9.42 -9.63
CA THR A 266 9.67 10.72 -9.19
C THR A 266 9.98 11.58 -10.41
N PHE A 267 9.44 12.80 -10.40
CA PHE A 267 9.53 13.71 -11.54
C PHE A 267 10.47 14.88 -11.26
N ALA A 268 11.13 15.38 -12.30
CA ALA A 268 12.02 16.53 -12.23
C ALA A 268 11.63 17.62 -13.22
N ILE A 269 11.85 18.86 -12.79
CA ILE A 269 11.63 20.07 -13.58
C ILE A 269 12.92 20.90 -13.59
N PRO A 270 13.07 21.88 -14.51
CA PRO A 270 14.19 22.80 -14.48
C PRO A 270 14.30 23.49 -13.10
N GLY A 271 15.35 23.15 -12.35
CA GLY A 271 15.59 23.67 -11.01
C GLY A 271 15.42 22.68 -9.85
N GLY A 272 14.92 21.45 -10.08
CA GLY A 272 14.83 20.43 -9.02
C GLY A 272 13.78 19.36 -9.27
N TYR A 273 13.48 18.53 -8.25
CA TYR A 273 12.38 17.57 -8.35
C TYR A 273 11.02 18.28 -8.15
N SER A 274 9.96 17.67 -8.66
CA SER A 274 8.58 18.14 -8.52
C SER A 274 7.65 17.00 -8.13
N GLY A 275 7.95 16.41 -6.97
CA GLY A 275 7.15 15.40 -6.31
C GLY A 275 7.39 13.97 -6.79
N THR A 276 6.81 13.05 -6.03
CA THR A 276 6.75 11.62 -6.33
C THR A 276 5.29 11.18 -6.29
N VAL A 277 4.85 10.36 -7.26
CA VAL A 277 3.61 9.58 -7.17
C VAL A 277 3.96 8.21 -6.62
N SER A 278 3.60 7.96 -5.37
CA SER A 278 3.84 6.68 -4.70
C SER A 278 2.80 5.63 -5.08
N ASN A 279 3.20 4.37 -5.00
CA ASN A 279 2.35 3.21 -5.22
C ASN A 279 1.08 3.24 -4.34
N ALA A 280 1.19 3.64 -3.07
CA ALA A 280 0.06 3.74 -2.14
C ALA A 280 -1.07 4.63 -2.67
N GLU A 281 -0.73 5.66 -3.45
CA GLU A 281 -1.71 6.55 -4.05
C GLU A 281 -2.47 5.88 -5.21
N ILE A 282 -1.84 4.94 -5.94
CA ILE A 282 -2.43 4.27 -7.10
C ILE A 282 -3.71 3.51 -6.74
N PHE A 283 -3.77 2.92 -5.55
CA PHE A 283 -4.95 2.20 -5.07
C PHE A 283 -6.17 3.07 -4.90
N ALA A 284 -5.96 4.33 -4.52
CA ALA A 284 -7.05 5.27 -4.30
C ALA A 284 -7.31 6.16 -5.52
N LEU A 285 -6.27 6.47 -6.30
CA LEU A 285 -6.41 7.21 -7.55
C LEU A 285 -7.19 6.43 -8.62
N GLU A 286 -7.18 5.10 -8.54
CA GLU A 286 -7.81 4.19 -9.51
C GLU A 286 -7.53 4.60 -10.96
N PRO A 287 -6.28 4.56 -11.46
CA PRO A 287 -5.96 5.07 -12.79
C PRO A 287 -6.86 4.51 -13.88
N TYR A 288 -7.42 5.38 -14.72
CA TYR A 288 -8.26 5.02 -15.86
C TYR A 288 -7.40 4.66 -17.05
N ALA A 289 -6.55 3.64 -16.86
CA ALA A 289 -5.65 3.15 -17.88
C ALA A 289 -5.50 1.63 -17.87
N LEU A 290 -5.30 1.04 -19.05
CA LEU A 290 -5.30 -0.40 -19.24
C LEU A 290 -3.88 -0.97 -19.40
N PHE A 291 -3.03 -0.29 -20.19
CA PHE A 291 -1.69 -0.72 -20.50
C PHE A 291 -0.65 0.31 -20.09
N PHE A 292 0.48 -0.18 -19.59
CA PHE A 292 1.59 0.66 -19.14
C PHE A 292 2.90 0.19 -19.77
N ASN A 293 3.69 1.14 -20.24
CA ASN A 293 5.11 0.95 -20.48
C ASN A 293 5.88 1.85 -19.50
N LEU A 294 6.51 1.18 -18.53
CA LEU A 294 7.23 1.80 -17.44
C LEU A 294 8.69 1.99 -17.87
N PHE A 295 8.98 3.11 -18.53
CA PHE A 295 10.36 3.60 -18.69
C PHE A 295 10.83 4.19 -17.35
N ALA A 296 11.01 3.27 -16.40
CA ALA A 296 11.16 3.52 -14.98
C ALA A 296 11.98 2.39 -14.37
N CYS A 297 12.95 2.72 -13.51
CA CYS A 297 13.74 1.72 -12.79
C CYS A 297 12.83 0.81 -11.94
N SER A 298 13.02 -0.50 -12.10
CA SER A 298 12.52 -1.52 -11.16
C SER A 298 11.00 -1.58 -10.96
N GLY A 299 10.20 -0.95 -11.84
CA GLY A 299 8.74 -0.93 -11.72
C GLY A 299 8.09 -2.31 -11.80
N THR A 300 8.73 -3.28 -12.47
CA THR A 300 8.26 -4.68 -12.55
C THR A 300 9.07 -5.62 -11.66
N ARG A 301 9.75 -5.12 -10.62
CA ARG A 301 10.47 -5.95 -9.65
C ARG A 301 9.47 -6.64 -8.70
N PHE A 302 8.80 -7.66 -9.20
CA PHE A 302 7.64 -8.29 -8.58
C PHE A 302 7.91 -9.03 -7.26
N VAL A 303 9.16 -9.17 -6.84
CA VAL A 303 9.55 -9.77 -5.55
C VAL A 303 9.48 -8.77 -4.39
N GLU A 304 9.33 -7.48 -4.70
CA GLU A 304 9.18 -6.42 -3.71
C GLU A 304 7.75 -6.36 -3.19
N GLU A 305 7.60 -6.18 -1.88
CA GLU A 305 6.31 -5.89 -1.29
C GLU A 305 5.72 -4.63 -1.95
N ASN A 306 4.47 -4.68 -2.39
CA ASN A 306 3.76 -3.54 -2.95
C ASN A 306 4.45 -2.92 -4.20
N TYR A 307 5.07 -3.71 -5.08
CA TYR A 307 5.71 -3.21 -6.32
C TYR A 307 4.72 -2.53 -7.31
N SER A 308 5.16 -1.49 -8.02
CA SER A 308 4.32 -0.51 -8.71
C SER A 308 3.53 -1.08 -9.88
N ALA A 309 4.13 -1.94 -10.71
CA ALA A 309 3.41 -2.66 -11.75
C ALA A 309 2.24 -3.49 -11.18
N GLY A 310 2.41 -4.06 -9.98
CA GLY A 310 1.37 -4.80 -9.26
C GLY A 310 0.20 -3.88 -8.88
N TRP A 311 0.50 -2.69 -8.35
CA TRP A 311 -0.52 -1.67 -8.06
C TRP A 311 -1.29 -1.23 -9.31
N TYR A 312 -0.66 -1.17 -10.48
CA TYR A 312 -1.37 -0.87 -11.72
C TYR A 312 -2.26 -2.03 -12.19
N ILE A 313 -1.71 -3.24 -12.32
CA ILE A 313 -2.46 -4.33 -12.98
C ILE A 313 -3.51 -4.98 -12.10
N PHE A 314 -3.36 -4.94 -10.77
CA PHE A 314 -4.33 -5.52 -9.84
C PHE A 314 -5.38 -4.52 -9.34
N GLN A 315 -5.30 -3.26 -9.81
CA GLN A 315 -6.31 -2.25 -9.50
C GLN A 315 -7.70 -2.63 -10.03
N ASN A 316 -8.78 -2.08 -9.50
CA ASN A 316 -10.14 -2.30 -10.01
C ASN A 316 -10.83 -0.96 -10.35
N PRO A 317 -11.48 -0.80 -11.52
CA PRO A 317 -11.74 -1.78 -12.58
C PRO A 317 -10.74 -1.78 -13.75
N TYR A 318 -9.66 -1.00 -13.69
CA TYR A 318 -8.72 -0.84 -14.79
C TYR A 318 -7.37 -1.53 -14.51
N GLY A 319 -6.42 -1.36 -15.44
CA GLY A 319 -5.12 -2.02 -15.42
C GLY A 319 -5.19 -3.48 -15.86
N LEU A 320 -4.41 -3.82 -16.88
CA LEU A 320 -4.35 -5.18 -17.44
C LEU A 320 -2.91 -5.63 -17.64
N LEU A 321 -2.02 -4.74 -18.06
CA LEU A 321 -0.64 -5.13 -18.33
C LEU A 321 0.33 -3.97 -18.16
N ALA A 322 1.50 -4.27 -17.59
CA ALA A 322 2.64 -3.37 -17.53
C ALA A 322 3.89 -4.06 -18.10
N VAL A 323 4.58 -3.40 -19.03
CA VAL A 323 5.95 -3.75 -19.43
C VAL A 323 6.91 -2.81 -18.72
N GLY A 324 8.01 -3.34 -18.18
CA GLY A 324 9.01 -2.55 -17.50
C GLY A 324 10.19 -3.40 -17.07
N SER A 325 11.08 -2.83 -16.26
CA SER A 325 12.28 -3.51 -15.77
C SER A 325 12.19 -3.87 -14.29
N ALA A 326 12.83 -4.96 -13.87
CA ALA A 326 13.03 -5.35 -12.47
C ALA A 326 14.33 -4.79 -11.85
N LYS A 327 15.09 -4.00 -12.61
CA LYS A 327 16.35 -3.35 -12.24
C LYS A 327 16.50 -1.99 -12.92
N VAL A 328 17.69 -1.38 -12.83
CA VAL A 328 18.03 -0.20 -13.64
C VAL A 328 17.89 -0.51 -15.12
N GLY A 329 17.45 0.47 -15.92
CA GLY A 329 17.16 0.32 -17.35
C GLY A 329 15.69 0.06 -17.65
N SER A 330 15.32 0.12 -18.93
CA SER A 330 13.96 -0.14 -19.43
C SER A 330 13.97 -0.31 -20.97
N MET A 331 12.80 -0.30 -21.61
CA MET A 331 12.66 -0.47 -23.05
C MET A 331 13.18 0.77 -23.80
N LEU A 332 14.05 0.55 -24.78
CA LEU A 332 14.40 1.55 -25.80
C LEU A 332 13.92 1.05 -27.16
N TYR A 333 14.17 1.81 -28.23
CA TYR A 333 13.75 1.42 -29.59
C TYR A 333 12.24 1.13 -29.66
N PHE A 334 11.44 2.02 -29.06
CA PHE A 334 10.00 1.85 -28.87
C PHE A 334 9.25 1.45 -30.15
N GLN A 335 9.67 1.95 -31.30
CA GLN A 335 9.11 1.62 -32.61
C GLN A 335 9.13 0.12 -32.92
N ASP A 336 10.11 -0.63 -32.43
CA ASP A 336 10.21 -2.06 -32.72
C ASP A 336 9.28 -2.91 -31.84
N PHE A 337 8.79 -2.33 -30.73
CA PHE A 337 7.74 -2.90 -29.90
C PHE A 337 6.35 -2.42 -30.36
N TYR A 338 6.17 -1.11 -30.59
CA TYR A 338 4.88 -0.54 -30.95
C TYR A 338 4.45 -0.82 -32.40
N ARG A 339 5.37 -0.99 -33.36
CA ARG A 339 5.02 -1.33 -34.75
C ARG A 339 4.31 -2.68 -34.89
N PRO A 340 4.81 -3.81 -34.35
CA PRO A 340 4.09 -5.07 -34.43
C PRO A 340 2.75 -5.01 -33.66
N LEU A 341 2.70 -4.32 -32.52
CA LEU A 341 1.47 -4.10 -31.76
C LEU A 341 0.41 -3.36 -32.59
N GLY A 342 0.79 -2.27 -33.26
CA GLY A 342 -0.07 -1.53 -34.20
C GLY A 342 -0.49 -2.35 -35.43
N ARG A 343 0.21 -3.46 -35.72
CA ARG A 343 -0.12 -4.43 -36.78
C ARG A 343 -0.78 -5.70 -36.24
N ASP A 344 -1.50 -5.58 -35.13
CA ASP A 344 -2.35 -6.65 -34.54
C ASP A 344 -1.57 -7.83 -33.92
N SER A 345 -0.28 -7.67 -33.61
CA SER A 345 0.40 -8.59 -32.70
C SER A 345 -0.06 -8.37 -31.26
N CYS A 346 -0.14 -9.42 -30.45
CA CYS A 346 -0.29 -9.26 -29.00
C CYS A 346 1.00 -8.72 -28.37
N VAL A 347 0.87 -8.22 -27.14
CA VAL A 347 1.99 -7.64 -26.38
C VAL A 347 3.15 -8.63 -26.25
N GLY A 348 2.87 -9.91 -26.01
CA GLY A 348 3.88 -10.97 -25.89
C GLY A 348 4.68 -11.17 -27.18
N GLU A 349 4.01 -11.27 -28.33
CA GLU A 349 4.71 -11.41 -29.62
C GLU A 349 5.49 -10.13 -29.98
N ALA A 350 4.94 -8.95 -29.70
CA ALA A 350 5.62 -7.67 -29.89
C ALA A 350 6.87 -7.55 -29.00
N PHE A 351 6.78 -7.95 -27.74
CA PHE A 351 7.88 -7.95 -26.79
C PHE A 351 8.97 -8.94 -27.21
N LYS A 352 8.60 -10.17 -27.58
CA LYS A 352 9.53 -11.19 -28.08
C LYS A 352 10.26 -10.70 -29.33
N ALA A 353 9.53 -10.16 -30.31
CA ALA A 353 10.12 -9.61 -31.54
C ALA A 353 11.08 -8.45 -31.26
N TRP A 354 10.70 -7.57 -30.31
CA TRP A 354 11.57 -6.50 -29.85
C TRP A 354 12.84 -7.05 -29.18
N PHE A 355 12.73 -8.07 -28.33
CA PHE A 355 13.86 -8.65 -27.60
C PHE A 355 14.85 -9.35 -28.54
N ILE A 356 14.36 -10.10 -29.53
CA ILE A 356 15.19 -10.70 -30.58
C ILE A 356 16.00 -9.64 -31.34
N ARG A 357 15.40 -8.47 -31.59
CA ARG A 357 16.07 -7.39 -32.32
C ARG A 357 17.04 -6.59 -31.46
N ASN A 358 16.67 -6.30 -30.22
CA ASN A 358 17.30 -5.25 -29.42
C ASN A 358 17.88 -5.77 -28.09
N GLY A 359 17.36 -6.84 -27.52
CA GLY A 359 17.69 -7.29 -26.16
C GLY A 359 19.17 -7.62 -25.95
N GLN A 360 19.88 -8.04 -27.01
CA GLN A 360 21.31 -8.32 -26.95
C GLN A 360 22.21 -7.09 -27.15
N SER A 361 21.68 -5.93 -27.56
CA SER A 361 22.52 -4.74 -27.78
C SER A 361 23.05 -4.13 -26.48
N SER A 362 22.37 -4.37 -25.35
CA SER A 362 22.89 -4.12 -24.00
C SER A 362 22.21 -5.02 -22.98
N ARG A 363 22.86 -6.13 -22.62
CA ARG A 363 22.38 -7.04 -21.56
C ARG A 363 22.19 -6.31 -20.24
N ALA A 364 23.17 -5.46 -19.89
CA ALA A 364 23.16 -4.60 -18.72
C ALA A 364 21.92 -3.70 -18.65
N TRP A 365 21.33 -3.29 -19.76
CA TRP A 365 20.14 -2.45 -19.76
C TRP A 365 18.85 -3.26 -19.88
N PHE A 366 18.79 -4.28 -20.74
CA PHE A 366 17.53 -4.92 -21.16
C PHE A 366 17.15 -6.22 -20.44
N TYR A 367 18.09 -6.95 -19.81
CA TYR A 367 17.77 -8.29 -19.25
C TYR A 367 16.82 -8.27 -18.05
N GLY A 368 16.57 -7.09 -17.47
CA GLY A 368 15.56 -6.91 -16.42
C GLY A 368 14.14 -6.76 -16.93
N LEU A 369 13.90 -6.72 -18.24
CA LEU A 369 12.58 -6.46 -18.79
C LEU A 369 11.61 -7.64 -18.58
N ASN A 370 10.44 -7.34 -18.03
CA ASN A 370 9.38 -8.30 -17.74
C ASN A 370 8.02 -7.80 -18.24
N ILE A 371 7.07 -8.72 -18.40
CA ILE A 371 5.66 -8.43 -18.65
C ILE A 371 4.87 -8.83 -17.40
N MET A 372 4.27 -7.85 -16.73
CA MET A 372 3.33 -8.09 -15.64
C MET A 372 1.92 -8.02 -16.22
N GLY A 373 1.13 -9.08 -16.08
CA GLY A 373 -0.18 -9.19 -16.72
C GLY A 373 -0.25 -10.27 -17.80
N ASP A 374 -1.21 -10.12 -18.70
CA ASP A 374 -1.54 -11.09 -19.75
C ASP A 374 -0.97 -10.67 -21.12
N PRO A 375 0.10 -11.33 -21.61
CA PRO A 375 0.77 -10.93 -22.84
C PRO A 375 -0.04 -11.19 -24.11
N THR A 376 -1.13 -11.97 -24.04
CA THR A 376 -1.94 -12.25 -25.23
C THR A 376 -2.87 -11.09 -25.60
N LEU A 377 -3.01 -10.11 -24.71
CA LEU A 377 -3.80 -8.90 -24.96
C LEU A 377 -3.20 -8.04 -26.07
N LYS A 378 -4.09 -7.28 -26.72
CA LYS A 378 -3.82 -6.29 -27.75
C LYS A 378 -4.61 -5.02 -27.40
N PRO A 379 -4.13 -3.81 -27.70
CA PRO A 379 -4.95 -2.59 -27.70
C PRO A 379 -6.20 -2.75 -28.56
N ASN A 380 -7.33 -2.30 -28.05
CA ASN A 380 -8.64 -2.44 -28.69
C ASN A 380 -8.84 -1.30 -29.69
N ARG A 381 -8.98 -1.62 -30.99
CA ARG A 381 -9.17 -0.62 -32.06
C ARG A 381 -10.57 0.00 -32.11
N ARG A 382 -11.41 -0.24 -31.10
CA ARG A 382 -12.77 0.28 -31.02
C ARG A 382 -12.77 1.52 -30.14
N GLU A 383 -13.43 2.58 -30.60
CA GLU A 383 -13.73 3.72 -29.74
C GLU A 383 -14.69 3.27 -28.63
N GLY A 384 -14.17 3.21 -27.40
CA GLY A 384 -14.96 2.99 -26.20
C GLY A 384 -15.56 4.31 -25.71
N GLY A 385 -16.85 4.25 -25.32
CA GLY A 385 -17.47 5.35 -24.59
C GLY A 385 -16.90 5.44 -23.18
N PHE A 386 -16.38 6.61 -22.83
CA PHE A 386 -15.92 6.90 -21.48
C PHE A 386 -17.06 7.51 -20.68
N ALA A 387 -17.56 6.78 -19.69
CA ALA A 387 -18.22 7.44 -18.57
C ALA A 387 -17.08 7.88 -17.65
N GLU A 388 -16.72 9.18 -17.68
CA GLU A 388 -16.05 9.77 -16.53
C GLU A 388 -16.85 9.32 -15.31
N ARG A 389 -16.24 8.52 -14.42
CA ARG A 389 -16.73 8.53 -13.05
C ARG A 389 -16.69 10.00 -12.67
N PRO A 390 -17.79 10.59 -12.14
CA PRO A 390 -17.74 11.96 -11.72
C PRO A 390 -16.49 12.11 -10.87
N ILE A 391 -15.54 12.92 -11.34
CA ILE A 391 -14.51 13.47 -10.48
C ILE A 391 -15.36 14.13 -9.41
N TRP A 392 -15.43 13.52 -8.24
CA TRP A 392 -16.34 13.97 -7.21
C TRP A 392 -15.84 15.34 -6.76
N SER A 393 -16.39 16.36 -7.40
CA SER A 393 -16.04 17.77 -7.29
C SER A 393 -16.71 18.41 -6.08
N GLY A 394 -17.03 17.59 -5.07
CA GLY A 394 -17.45 18.09 -3.78
C GLY A 394 -16.33 18.96 -3.26
N ASP A 395 -16.54 20.27 -3.25
CA ASP A 395 -15.55 21.28 -2.85
C ASP A 395 -15.31 21.31 -1.32
N GLY A 396 -15.54 20.18 -0.65
CA GLY A 396 -15.56 20.05 0.81
C GLY A 396 -16.65 20.88 1.50
N LYS A 397 -17.53 21.59 0.76
CA LYS A 397 -18.52 22.48 1.39
C LYS A 397 -19.62 21.69 2.06
N GLY A 398 -19.68 21.84 3.39
CA GLY A 398 -20.73 21.26 4.23
C GLY A 398 -20.36 19.96 4.95
N LEU A 399 -19.12 19.49 4.82
CA LEU A 399 -18.57 18.42 5.67
C LEU A 399 -18.27 18.96 7.08
N ASP A 400 -18.54 18.16 8.11
CA ASP A 400 -18.16 18.46 9.50
C ASP A 400 -16.73 17.95 9.77
N VAL A 401 -15.77 18.48 9.00
CA VAL A 401 -14.34 18.11 9.03
C VAL A 401 -13.47 19.35 8.95
N GLU A 402 -12.23 19.22 9.45
CA GLU A 402 -11.20 20.25 9.38
C GLU A 402 -10.06 19.76 8.47
N ILE A 403 -9.54 20.62 7.59
CA ILE A 403 -8.29 20.36 6.85
C ILE A 403 -7.13 20.87 7.71
N VAL A 404 -6.17 20.00 8.03
CA VAL A 404 -5.06 20.32 8.95
C VAL A 404 -4.21 21.48 8.42
N SER A 405 -3.81 21.42 7.14
CA SER A 405 -3.13 22.51 6.45
C SER A 405 -3.23 22.27 4.94
N PRO A 406 -4.03 23.03 4.17
CA PRO A 406 -4.22 22.79 2.76
C PRO A 406 -2.99 23.15 1.92
N HIS A 407 -2.71 22.40 0.85
CA HIS A 407 -1.65 22.70 -0.12
C HIS A 407 -1.90 21.97 -1.45
N SER A 408 -1.18 22.37 -2.51
CA SER A 408 -1.22 21.71 -3.82
C SER A 408 -0.33 20.47 -3.94
N GLU A 409 0.49 20.18 -2.91
CA GLU A 409 1.44 19.08 -2.90
C GLU A 409 0.90 17.96 -2.02
N THR A 410 1.28 16.73 -2.34
CA THR A 410 0.73 15.55 -1.68
C THR A 410 1.22 15.40 -0.25
N ASP A 411 0.27 15.16 0.64
CA ASP A 411 0.52 14.74 2.01
C ASP A 411 0.17 13.26 2.19
N ASN A 412 0.98 12.57 2.99
CA ASN A 412 0.86 11.13 3.18
C ASN A 412 1.17 10.74 4.63
N GLY A 413 0.41 9.75 5.12
CA GLY A 413 0.73 9.00 6.34
C GLY A 413 0.85 9.84 7.60
N PRO A 414 -0.25 10.38 8.16
CA PRO A 414 -0.19 11.18 9.36
C PRO A 414 0.25 10.37 10.60
N SER A 415 0.87 11.06 11.55
CA SER A 415 1.11 10.61 12.92
C SER A 415 0.65 11.70 13.89
N VAL A 416 0.13 11.31 15.04
CA VAL A 416 -0.61 12.20 15.94
C VAL A 416 -0.13 12.10 17.38
N LEU A 417 -0.24 13.20 18.13
CA LEU A 417 0.13 13.27 19.54
C LEU A 417 -0.74 14.29 20.28
N LEU A 418 -1.16 13.96 21.50
CA LEU A 418 -1.71 14.94 22.44
C LEU A 418 -0.62 15.36 23.43
N THR A 419 -0.35 16.67 23.52
CA THR A 419 0.61 17.23 24.49
C THR A 419 -0.08 17.68 25.79
N PRO A 420 0.66 17.85 26.91
CA PRO A 420 0.09 18.19 28.21
C PRO A 420 -0.61 19.56 28.25
N ASP A 421 -0.28 20.46 27.33
CA ASP A 421 -0.95 21.75 27.12
C ASP A 421 -2.24 21.64 26.29
N ASN A 422 -2.75 20.40 26.11
CA ASN A 422 -4.01 20.07 25.45
C ASN A 422 -4.04 20.37 23.93
N LYS A 423 -2.86 20.48 23.30
CA LYS A 423 -2.74 20.62 21.85
C LYS A 423 -2.65 19.27 21.16
N ILE A 424 -3.34 19.17 20.03
CA ILE A 424 -3.23 18.02 19.12
C ILE A 424 -2.16 18.35 18.11
N TRP A 425 -1.10 17.54 18.05
CA TRP A 425 -0.03 17.64 17.07
C TRP A 425 -0.23 16.60 15.99
N VAL A 426 0.05 17.00 14.75
CA VAL A 426 0.07 16.12 13.58
C VAL A 426 1.38 16.35 12.83
N VAL A 427 2.05 15.26 12.45
CA VAL A 427 3.15 15.28 11.47
C VAL A 427 2.82 14.34 10.32
N TRP A 428 3.34 14.63 9.14
CA TRP A 428 3.10 13.83 7.94
C TRP A 428 4.26 13.98 6.96
N THR A 429 4.39 13.00 6.07
CA THR A 429 5.29 13.09 4.93
C THR A 429 4.64 13.96 3.86
N THR A 430 5.40 14.89 3.27
CA THR A 430 4.85 15.85 2.32
C THR A 430 5.77 16.09 1.14
N GLY A 431 5.18 16.30 -0.05
CA GLY A 431 5.88 16.77 -1.26
C GLY A 431 6.24 18.25 -1.24
N ARG A 432 5.85 19.00 -0.19
CA ARG A 432 6.03 20.47 -0.05
C ARG A 432 7.48 20.95 0.08
N ASN A 433 8.48 20.09 -0.13
CA ASN A 433 9.87 20.40 0.19
C ASN A 433 10.35 21.69 -0.51
N PRO A 434 10.81 22.70 0.27
CA PRO A 434 11.13 24.02 -0.26
C PRO A 434 12.43 24.06 -1.07
N SER A 435 13.26 23.00 -1.00
CA SER A 435 14.60 22.96 -1.61
C SER A 435 14.60 22.26 -2.96
N ASN A 436 13.75 21.26 -3.16
CA ASN A 436 13.75 20.49 -4.40
C ASN A 436 12.51 19.60 -4.64
N GLY A 437 11.37 19.80 -3.96
CA GLY A 437 10.14 19.02 -4.24
C GLY A 437 10.23 17.50 -3.98
N ARG A 438 11.16 17.02 -3.16
CA ARG A 438 11.18 15.64 -2.64
C ARG A 438 10.35 15.50 -1.37
N PHE A 439 10.28 14.32 -0.77
CA PHE A 439 9.56 14.16 0.51
C PHE A 439 10.32 14.79 1.69
N ASP A 440 9.59 15.58 2.48
CA ASP A 440 10.00 16.20 3.74
C ASP A 440 8.96 15.89 4.84
N ILE A 441 9.23 16.27 6.10
CA ILE A 441 8.26 16.16 7.20
C ILE A 441 7.67 17.53 7.52
N ALA A 442 6.36 17.64 7.35
CA ALA A 442 5.58 18.78 7.84
C ALA A 442 4.91 18.46 9.18
N SER A 443 4.58 19.52 9.90
CA SER A 443 3.90 19.48 11.19
C SER A 443 2.89 20.60 11.30
N ALA A 444 1.80 20.35 12.00
CA ALA A 444 0.86 21.37 12.44
C ALA A 444 0.31 20.97 13.81
N TYR A 445 -0.25 21.94 14.52
CA TYR A 445 -0.93 21.68 15.77
C TYR A 445 -2.27 22.40 15.84
N ARG A 446 -3.15 21.84 16.64
CA ARG A 446 -4.47 22.36 16.94
C ARG A 446 -4.59 22.66 18.42
N ASP A 447 -4.91 23.91 18.73
CA ASP A 447 -5.48 24.28 20.02
C ASP A 447 -7.01 24.29 19.91
N ASN A 448 -7.58 25.47 19.64
CA ASN A 448 -8.95 25.73 19.23
C ASN A 448 -9.11 25.73 17.70
N PHE A 449 -8.05 26.01 16.95
CA PHE A 449 -7.98 25.98 15.48
C PHE A 449 -6.63 25.39 15.02
N TRP A 450 -6.54 24.97 13.76
CA TRP A 450 -5.28 24.53 13.17
C TRP A 450 -4.38 25.71 12.85
N HIS A 451 -3.10 25.57 13.19
CA HIS A 451 -2.05 26.50 12.78
C HIS A 451 -1.39 26.02 11.47
N ASP A 452 -0.81 26.96 10.72
CA ASP A 452 -0.15 26.67 9.45
C ASP A 452 0.96 25.62 9.60
N ALA A 453 1.13 24.81 8.55
CA ALA A 453 2.17 23.78 8.54
C ALA A 453 3.57 24.39 8.58
N GLY A 454 4.41 23.86 9.47
CA GLY A 454 5.84 24.13 9.52
C GLY A 454 6.66 22.85 9.29
N PHE A 455 7.81 22.98 8.63
CA PHE A 455 8.73 21.86 8.43
C PHE A 455 9.45 21.50 9.73
N VAL A 456 9.58 20.19 9.99
CA VAL A 456 10.23 19.66 11.21
C VAL A 456 11.76 19.75 11.11
N GLY A 457 12.32 19.54 9.91
CA GLY A 457 13.76 19.56 9.71
C GLY A 457 14.14 19.48 8.24
N PRO A 458 13.91 20.55 7.46
CA PRO A 458 13.90 20.45 6.00
C PRO A 458 15.26 20.08 5.40
N HIS A 459 15.26 19.25 4.34
CA HIS A 459 16.49 18.83 3.66
C HIS A 459 16.25 18.38 2.22
N THR A 460 17.29 18.41 1.38
CA THR A 460 17.27 18.04 -0.04
C THR A 460 16.98 16.55 -0.33
N TYR A 461 16.91 15.68 0.67
CA TYR A 461 16.74 14.24 0.46
C TYR A 461 15.57 13.73 1.27
N TRP A 462 15.14 12.51 0.94
CA TRP A 462 13.91 11.89 1.38
C TRP A 462 13.80 11.79 2.90
N ASP A 463 12.80 12.45 3.47
CA ASP A 463 12.36 12.27 4.84
C ASP A 463 10.95 11.69 4.88
N VAL A 464 10.79 10.58 5.60
CA VAL A 464 9.58 9.74 5.56
C VAL A 464 9.31 9.05 6.89
N PHE A 465 8.12 8.48 7.02
CA PHE A 465 7.67 7.72 8.19
C PHE A 465 7.83 8.46 9.52
N PRO A 466 7.27 9.68 9.64
CA PRO A 466 7.39 10.44 10.87
C PRO A 466 6.55 9.81 11.98
N SER A 467 7.08 9.84 13.19
CA SER A 467 6.38 9.46 14.41
C SER A 467 6.56 10.54 15.48
N LEU A 468 5.53 10.73 16.31
CA LEU A 468 5.52 11.71 17.39
C LEU A 468 5.48 11.08 18.76
N THR A 469 6.16 11.73 19.70
CA THR A 469 5.98 11.57 21.13
C THR A 469 6.30 12.89 21.81
N GLN A 470 6.33 12.90 23.14
CA GLN A 470 6.76 14.06 23.91
C GLN A 470 8.10 13.78 24.60
N ASP A 471 8.94 14.80 24.76
CA ASP A 471 10.13 14.73 25.60
C ASP A 471 9.75 14.69 27.10
N GLN A 472 10.76 14.67 27.97
CA GLN A 472 10.59 14.69 29.42
C GLN A 472 9.95 15.97 29.98
N ASN A 473 9.93 17.06 29.21
CA ASN A 473 9.32 18.33 29.59
C ASN A 473 7.91 18.50 28.98
N GLY A 474 7.41 17.52 28.22
CA GLY A 474 6.11 17.60 27.53
C GLY A 474 6.17 18.30 26.17
N ASN A 475 7.36 18.59 25.65
CA ASN A 475 7.53 19.17 24.31
C ASN A 475 7.34 18.10 23.23
N PRO A 476 6.70 18.40 22.08
CA PRO A 476 6.68 17.48 20.95
C PRO A 476 8.09 17.11 20.49
N LEU A 477 8.33 15.81 20.30
CA LEU A 477 9.52 15.22 19.74
C LEU A 477 9.09 14.40 18.53
N CYS A 478 9.61 14.75 17.35
CA CYS A 478 9.38 14.02 16.11
C CYS A 478 10.61 13.18 15.80
N VAL A 479 10.42 11.91 15.46
CA VAL A 479 11.44 11.05 14.85
C VAL A 479 10.99 10.71 13.43
N TRP A 480 11.92 10.68 12.49
CA TRP A 480 11.64 10.27 11.11
C TRP A 480 12.85 9.58 10.51
N SER A 481 12.62 8.90 9.40
CA SER A 481 13.66 8.25 8.63
C SER A 481 14.14 9.16 7.52
N HIS A 482 15.46 9.37 7.45
CA HIS A 482 16.12 10.23 6.46
C HIS A 482 17.09 9.44 5.60
N PHE A 483 17.04 9.65 4.29
CA PHE A 483 18.06 9.12 3.39
C PHE A 483 19.36 9.93 3.42
N ASP A 484 20.39 9.37 4.04
CA ASP A 484 21.75 9.90 3.96
C ASP A 484 22.40 9.43 2.65
N TYR A 485 22.71 10.38 1.76
CA TYR A 485 23.48 10.14 0.54
C TYR A 485 24.90 10.67 0.71
N SER A 486 25.88 9.76 0.87
CA SER A 486 27.30 10.09 0.96
C SER A 486 28.12 9.19 0.04
N ASN A 487 29.30 9.66 -0.39
CA ASN A 487 30.16 8.95 -1.37
C ASN A 487 30.55 7.51 -0.97
N ASN A 488 30.39 7.13 0.31
CA ASN A 488 30.68 5.79 0.83
C ASN A 488 29.46 5.08 1.45
N HIS A 489 28.28 5.71 1.49
CA HIS A 489 27.10 5.14 2.17
C HIS A 489 25.79 5.79 1.73
N SER A 490 24.79 4.95 1.38
CA SER A 490 23.44 5.35 0.96
C SER A 490 22.39 4.53 1.72
N ALA A 491 21.83 5.07 2.81
CA ALA A 491 20.82 4.39 3.62
C ALA A 491 19.96 5.35 4.44
N TYR A 492 18.86 4.82 4.96
CA TYR A 492 18.02 5.53 5.92
C TYR A 492 18.60 5.49 7.31
N ASN A 493 18.58 6.64 7.96
CA ASN A 493 18.98 6.86 9.34
C ASN A 493 17.86 7.57 10.08
N LEU A 494 17.81 7.42 11.40
CA LEU A 494 16.82 8.15 12.19
C LEU A 494 17.36 9.51 12.61
N TYR A 495 16.53 10.50 12.34
CA TYR A 495 16.70 11.86 12.78
C TYR A 495 15.58 12.22 13.75
N TYR A 496 15.87 13.20 14.60
CA TYR A 496 14.86 13.75 15.49
C TYR A 496 14.95 15.28 15.55
N SER A 497 13.85 15.88 16.00
CA SER A 497 13.75 17.29 16.34
C SER A 497 12.75 17.47 17.48
N ILE A 498 12.97 18.49 18.31
CA ILE A 498 12.12 18.81 19.46
C ILE A 498 11.55 20.21 19.29
N TYR A 499 10.24 20.33 19.40
CA TYR A 499 9.53 21.59 19.31
C TYR A 499 9.49 22.28 20.67
N ARG A 500 10.02 23.51 20.76
CA ARG A 500 9.86 24.36 21.97
C ARG A 500 9.07 25.63 21.64
N ASN A 501 9.61 26.41 20.71
CA ASN A 501 8.94 27.55 20.06
C ASN A 501 9.01 27.40 18.53
N SER A 502 10.09 26.78 18.06
CA SER A 502 10.26 26.19 16.75
C SER A 502 10.81 24.77 16.93
N TRP A 503 10.78 23.99 15.87
CA TRP A 503 11.58 22.77 15.79
C TRP A 503 13.06 23.10 15.94
N SER A 504 13.79 22.28 16.70
CA SER A 504 15.24 22.35 16.74
C SER A 504 15.83 21.97 15.37
N PRO A 505 17.10 22.30 15.09
CA PRO A 505 17.80 21.67 13.98
C PRO A 505 17.66 20.15 14.05
N ARG A 506 17.49 19.52 12.89
CA ARG A 506 17.45 18.06 12.79
C ARG A 506 18.77 17.48 13.31
N GLU A 507 18.67 16.42 14.09
CA GLU A 507 19.84 15.72 14.62
C GLU A 507 19.75 14.23 14.29
N ARG A 508 20.81 13.69 13.71
CA ARG A 508 20.93 12.25 13.49
C ARG A 508 21.34 11.57 14.78
N PHE A 509 20.62 10.53 15.19
CA PHE A 509 20.97 9.77 16.40
C PHE A 509 21.17 8.28 16.16
N VAL A 510 20.65 7.76 15.05
CA VAL A 510 20.98 6.42 14.56
C VAL A 510 21.91 6.55 13.36
N VAL A 511 23.05 5.88 13.42
CA VAL A 511 23.93 5.67 12.26
C VAL A 511 23.84 4.19 11.89
N ASP A 512 23.25 3.92 10.75
CA ASP A 512 22.96 2.62 10.19
C ASP A 512 23.61 2.49 8.82
N THR A 513 24.45 1.47 8.64
CA THR A 513 25.05 1.14 7.35
C THR A 513 24.10 0.35 6.43
N SER A 514 22.91 0.00 6.91
CA SER A 514 21.87 -0.75 6.18
C SER A 514 20.62 0.09 5.91
N CYS A 515 19.75 0.28 6.92
CA CYS A 515 18.61 1.20 6.96
C CYS A 515 17.97 1.19 8.36
N ALA A 516 17.40 2.32 8.79
CA ALA A 516 16.56 2.44 9.97
C ALA A 516 15.23 3.12 9.61
N LEU A 517 14.12 2.37 9.68
CA LEU A 517 12.82 2.73 9.11
C LEU A 517 11.66 2.53 10.09
N ASN A 518 10.48 3.06 9.74
CA ASN A 518 9.19 2.81 10.42
C ASN A 518 9.27 2.88 11.94
N SER A 519 9.52 4.08 12.46
CA SER A 519 9.66 4.27 13.90
C SER A 519 8.32 4.24 14.66
N SER A 520 8.35 3.67 15.87
CA SER A 520 7.30 3.77 16.87
C SER A 520 7.89 4.29 18.17
N LEU A 521 7.17 5.18 18.86
CA LEU A 521 7.66 5.88 20.04
C LEU A 521 6.77 5.64 21.24
N CYS A 522 7.36 5.61 22.44
CA CYS A 522 6.64 5.70 23.70
C CYS A 522 7.51 6.36 24.78
N ARG A 523 6.93 6.78 25.90
CA ARG A 523 7.68 7.17 27.09
C ARG A 523 7.63 6.08 28.13
N ASP A 524 8.78 5.65 28.64
CA ASP A 524 8.85 4.66 29.70
C ASP A 524 8.51 5.24 31.07
N SER A 525 8.45 4.38 32.08
CA SER A 525 8.12 4.74 33.47
C SER A 525 9.15 5.66 34.14
N ASN A 526 10.35 5.81 33.56
CA ASN A 526 11.38 6.75 33.99
C ASN A 526 11.31 8.09 33.22
N ASN A 527 10.24 8.32 32.44
CA ASN A 527 10.07 9.45 31.52
C ASN A 527 11.13 9.54 30.41
N LEU A 528 11.82 8.44 30.10
CA LEU A 528 12.71 8.38 28.95
C LEU A 528 11.90 8.10 27.68
N VAL A 529 12.29 8.72 26.57
CA VAL A 529 11.67 8.41 25.28
C VAL A 529 12.31 7.14 24.73
N ARG A 530 11.50 6.16 24.38
CA ARG A 530 11.90 4.94 23.69
C ARG A 530 11.48 5.04 22.23
N VAL A 531 12.40 4.73 21.33
CA VAL A 531 12.10 4.50 19.92
C VAL A 531 12.28 3.02 19.61
N PHE A 532 11.38 2.49 18.80
CA PHE A 532 11.44 1.19 18.17
C PHE A 532 11.48 1.41 16.67
N PHE A 533 12.32 0.69 15.95
CA PHE A 533 12.45 0.84 14.51
C PHE A 533 12.92 -0.45 13.88
N GLN A 534 12.57 -0.67 12.62
CA GLN A 534 13.05 -1.81 11.86
C GLN A 534 14.41 -1.49 11.24
N SER A 535 15.37 -2.42 11.27
CA SER A 535 16.71 -2.24 10.71
C SER A 535 17.27 -3.53 10.12
N ARG A 536 18.03 -3.42 9.01
CA ARG A 536 18.67 -4.55 8.31
C ARG A 536 20.13 -4.78 8.71
N ARG A 537 20.56 -4.34 9.88
CA ARG A 537 21.98 -4.43 10.32
C ARG A 537 22.52 -5.85 10.37
N ARG A 538 21.64 -6.86 10.42
CA ARG A 538 21.97 -8.29 10.51
C ARG A 538 21.55 -9.10 9.28
N GLY A 539 21.14 -8.43 8.20
CA GLY A 539 20.72 -9.04 6.94
C GLY A 539 19.20 -9.18 6.80
N ASN A 540 18.49 -9.63 7.84
CA ASN A 540 17.04 -9.55 7.94
C ASN A 540 16.59 -8.23 8.61
N LEU A 541 15.33 -7.85 8.44
CA LEU A 541 14.70 -6.79 9.23
C LEU A 541 14.45 -7.31 10.64
N ASP A 542 15.17 -6.76 11.61
CA ASP A 542 14.88 -6.92 13.04
C ASP A 542 14.31 -5.62 13.61
N ILE A 543 13.60 -5.72 14.74
CA ILE A 543 13.19 -4.57 15.53
C ILE A 543 14.34 -4.19 16.49
N TYR A 544 14.76 -2.94 16.43
CA TYR A 544 15.75 -2.33 17.32
C TYR A 544 15.10 -1.28 18.20
N THR A 545 15.73 -0.98 19.35
CA THR A 545 15.33 0.12 20.23
C THR A 545 16.49 1.02 20.63
N ALA A 546 16.21 2.31 20.82
CA ALA A 546 17.11 3.27 21.43
C ALA A 546 16.32 4.16 22.42
N THR A 547 17.02 4.77 23.37
CA THR A 547 16.41 5.53 24.48
C THR A 547 16.99 6.94 24.55
N PHE A 548 16.16 7.95 24.68
CA PHE A 548 16.57 9.34 24.85
C PHE A 548 16.30 9.81 26.29
N ASN A 549 17.34 10.35 26.94
CA ASN A 549 17.28 10.85 28.31
C ASN A 549 17.05 12.37 28.41
N GLY A 550 16.59 12.99 27.32
CA GLY A 550 16.43 14.44 27.21
C GLY A 550 17.64 15.20 26.68
N THR A 551 18.82 14.56 26.64
CA THR A 551 20.05 15.17 26.14
C THR A 551 20.73 14.31 25.08
N VAL A 552 20.80 13.00 25.30
CA VAL A 552 21.49 12.06 24.39
C VAL A 552 20.67 10.80 24.18
N TRP A 553 20.79 10.23 22.98
CA TRP A 553 20.27 8.91 22.65
C TRP A 553 21.27 7.82 23.04
N SER A 554 20.76 6.71 23.56
CA SER A 554 21.54 5.49 23.75
C SER A 554 21.93 4.88 22.40
N GLN A 555 22.95 4.02 22.41
CA GLN A 555 23.20 3.17 21.26
C GLN A 555 22.00 2.24 21.01
N PRO A 556 21.61 2.01 19.74
CA PRO A 556 20.56 1.04 19.44
C PRO A 556 20.93 -0.38 19.87
N ILE A 557 19.97 -1.10 20.44
CA ILE A 557 20.09 -2.53 20.78
C ILE A 557 18.96 -3.32 20.10
N PRO A 558 19.20 -4.59 19.72
CA PRO A 558 18.16 -5.42 19.14
C PRO A 558 17.08 -5.75 20.18
N VAL A 559 15.82 -5.65 19.77
CA VAL A 559 14.67 -6.20 20.49
C VAL A 559 14.40 -7.62 20.02
N THR A 560 14.51 -7.84 18.71
CA THR A 560 14.35 -9.14 18.07
C THR A 560 15.63 -9.58 17.37
N THR A 561 15.75 -10.88 17.14
CA THR A 561 16.92 -11.50 16.51
C THR A 561 16.53 -12.69 15.62
N SER A 562 15.32 -12.67 15.08
CA SER A 562 14.80 -13.75 14.24
C SER A 562 15.62 -13.84 12.94
N PRO A 563 15.72 -14.99 12.26
CA PRO A 563 16.20 -15.01 10.88
C PRO A 563 15.19 -14.44 9.86
N ASP A 564 13.94 -14.25 10.29
CA ASP A 564 12.81 -13.76 9.50
C ASP A 564 12.74 -12.22 9.48
N ASP A 565 12.06 -11.64 8.48
CA ASP A 565 11.82 -10.19 8.42
C ASP A 565 10.66 -9.77 9.35
N GLU A 566 10.93 -8.78 10.21
CA GLU A 566 10.03 -8.26 11.22
C GLU A 566 9.79 -6.76 11.03
N MET A 567 8.52 -6.37 10.93
CA MET A 567 8.14 -5.07 10.39
C MET A 567 6.99 -4.42 11.16
N ALA A 568 6.76 -3.14 10.83
CA ALA A 568 5.68 -2.31 11.35
C ALA A 568 5.56 -2.32 12.89
N PRO A 569 6.64 -1.96 13.62
CA PRO A 569 6.62 -1.97 15.07
C PRO A 569 5.57 -0.99 15.61
N ARG A 570 4.87 -1.37 16.68
CA ARG A 570 4.00 -0.51 17.49
C ARG A 570 4.31 -0.69 18.96
N SER A 571 4.54 0.42 19.65
CA SER A 571 4.98 0.41 21.05
C SER A 571 3.97 1.04 21.99
N LEU A 572 3.87 0.51 23.20
CA LEU A 572 3.15 1.13 24.32
C LEU A 572 3.80 0.76 25.65
N VAL A 573 3.39 1.42 26.72
CA VAL A 573 3.83 1.13 28.08
C VAL A 573 2.63 0.76 28.92
N ASP A 574 2.67 -0.41 29.57
CA ASP A 574 1.58 -0.87 30.43
C ASP A 574 1.55 -0.15 31.79
N ARG A 575 0.47 -0.31 32.58
CA ARG A 575 0.39 0.36 33.89
C ARG A 575 1.42 -0.13 34.92
N ASN A 576 2.08 -1.25 34.68
CA ASN A 576 3.19 -1.72 35.51
C ASN A 576 4.53 -1.10 35.08
N GLY A 577 4.51 -0.21 34.09
CA GLY A 577 5.70 0.46 33.56
C GLY A 577 6.53 -0.41 32.63
N ARG A 578 6.01 -1.57 32.17
CA ARG A 578 6.71 -2.41 31.19
C ARG A 578 6.52 -1.86 29.79
N VAL A 579 7.60 -1.80 29.04
CA VAL A 579 7.59 -1.36 27.65
C VAL A 579 7.30 -2.57 26.75
N TRP A 580 6.34 -2.41 25.84
CA TRP A 580 5.90 -3.42 24.88
C TRP A 580 6.15 -2.93 23.46
N VAL A 581 6.47 -3.85 22.55
CA VAL A 581 6.44 -3.65 21.11
C VAL A 581 5.73 -4.81 20.41
N PHE A 582 4.90 -4.50 19.42
CA PHE A 582 4.12 -5.42 18.58
C PHE A 582 4.58 -5.29 17.14
N TYR A 583 4.67 -6.39 16.40
CA TYR A 583 5.18 -6.40 15.03
C TYR A 583 4.60 -7.57 14.24
N ASN A 584 4.61 -7.47 12.91
CA ASN A 584 4.38 -8.63 12.05
C ASN A 584 5.71 -9.28 11.67
N ARG A 585 5.74 -10.60 11.60
CA ARG A 585 6.89 -11.42 11.18
C ARG A 585 6.53 -12.24 9.94
N TYR A 586 7.34 -12.11 8.89
CA TYR A 586 7.23 -12.89 7.65
C TYR A 586 7.96 -14.22 7.77
N GLN A 587 7.20 -15.29 7.98
CA GLN A 587 7.70 -16.66 8.02
C GLN A 587 7.42 -17.38 6.70
N ASN A 588 8.06 -18.53 6.48
CA ASN A 588 7.88 -19.37 5.29
C ASN A 588 6.42 -19.72 4.96
N ASP A 589 5.53 -19.73 5.97
CA ASP A 589 4.11 -20.07 5.81
C ASP A 589 3.18 -18.85 5.78
N GLY A 590 3.70 -17.62 5.90
CA GLY A 590 2.91 -16.39 5.87
C GLY A 590 3.34 -15.34 6.90
N SER A 591 2.50 -14.31 7.09
CA SER A 591 2.74 -13.25 8.07
C SER A 591 1.89 -13.43 9.33
N LYS A 592 2.50 -13.28 10.51
CA LYS A 592 1.86 -13.45 11.83
C LYS A 592 2.22 -12.30 12.76
N ILE A 593 1.38 -12.04 13.78
CA ILE A 593 1.61 -10.97 14.77
C ILE A 593 2.34 -11.53 16.00
N PHE A 594 3.38 -10.83 16.43
CA PHE A 594 4.15 -11.13 17.65
C PHE A 594 4.26 -9.88 18.54
N SER A 595 4.74 -10.08 19.76
CA SER A 595 5.12 -9.00 20.66
C SER A 595 6.40 -9.32 21.42
N SER A 596 7.08 -8.29 21.90
CA SER A 596 8.17 -8.40 22.87
C SER A 596 7.98 -7.35 23.97
N TYR A 597 8.32 -7.69 25.21
CA TYR A 597 8.30 -6.75 26.33
C TYR A 597 9.58 -6.79 27.15
N GLU A 598 9.94 -5.65 27.76
CA GLU A 598 11.13 -5.55 28.59
C GLU A 598 10.87 -6.12 30.00
N SER A 599 11.72 -7.05 30.44
CA SER A 599 11.70 -7.63 31.77
C SER A 599 13.12 -7.90 32.26
N SER A 600 13.49 -7.29 33.40
CA SER A 600 14.81 -7.45 34.03
C SER A 600 16.00 -7.14 33.08
N GLY A 601 15.84 -6.14 32.21
CA GLY A 601 16.85 -5.73 31.24
C GLY A 601 16.98 -6.64 30.01
N LEU A 602 16.05 -7.58 29.82
CA LEU A 602 15.97 -8.45 28.64
C LEU A 602 14.63 -8.27 27.92
N TRP A 603 14.62 -8.54 26.62
CA TRP A 603 13.40 -8.60 25.82
C TRP A 603 12.83 -10.02 25.86
N VAL A 604 11.55 -10.12 26.24
CA VAL A 604 10.81 -11.38 26.29
C VAL A 604 9.77 -11.38 25.18
N GLU A 605 9.95 -12.28 24.22
CA GLU A 605 9.02 -12.47 23.10
C GLU A 605 7.78 -13.30 23.51
N ILE A 606 6.63 -12.92 22.97
CA ILE A 606 5.37 -13.66 23.03
C ILE A 606 4.76 -13.71 21.63
N GLY A 607 4.38 -14.90 21.18
CA GLY A 607 3.57 -15.08 19.98
C GLY A 607 3.60 -16.50 19.41
N PRO A 608 2.94 -16.73 18.25
CA PRO A 608 2.15 -15.74 17.51
C PRO A 608 0.85 -15.38 18.23
N ILE A 609 0.57 -14.07 18.40
CA ILE A 609 -0.67 -13.53 18.97
C ILE A 609 -1.85 -13.79 18.03
N SER A 610 -1.59 -13.81 16.72
CA SER A 610 -2.60 -14.05 15.69
C SER A 610 -3.00 -15.52 15.55
N GLY A 611 -2.47 -16.42 16.38
CA GLY A 611 -2.77 -17.86 16.33
C GLY A 611 -2.35 -18.49 15.00
N GLU A 612 -3.26 -19.25 14.38
CA GLU A 612 -3.04 -19.98 13.13
C GLU A 612 -3.16 -19.12 11.86
N SER A 613 -3.48 -17.83 12.00
CA SER A 613 -3.51 -16.91 10.86
C SER A 613 -2.16 -16.89 10.16
N LYS A 614 -2.18 -16.89 8.82
CA LYS A 614 -0.98 -16.83 7.96
C LYS A 614 -0.92 -15.52 7.17
N ARG A 615 -1.89 -14.63 7.36
CA ARG A 615 -2.03 -13.39 6.58
C ARG A 615 -2.38 -12.22 7.48
N ALA A 616 -1.67 -12.11 8.62
CA ALA A 616 -1.87 -11.07 9.62
C ALA A 616 -0.80 -9.97 9.51
N TYR A 617 -1.25 -8.71 9.39
CA TYR A 617 -0.39 -7.56 9.11
C TYR A 617 -0.78 -6.34 9.94
N HIS A 618 0.11 -5.36 10.02
CA HIS A 618 -0.14 -4.01 10.55
C HIS A 618 -0.85 -4.00 11.92
N PRO A 619 -0.19 -4.49 13.00
CA PRO A 619 -0.79 -4.41 14.32
C PRO A 619 -0.94 -2.96 14.77
N SER A 620 -1.93 -2.69 15.63
CA SER A 620 -2.05 -1.50 16.48
C SER A 620 -2.44 -1.95 17.89
N ALA A 621 -2.08 -1.17 18.91
CA ALA A 621 -2.27 -1.58 20.30
C ALA A 621 -2.62 -0.42 21.24
N THR A 622 -3.42 -0.70 22.27
CA THR A 622 -3.78 0.26 23.31
C THR A 622 -4.13 -0.42 24.64
N LEU A 623 -4.28 0.36 25.73
CA LEU A 623 -4.66 -0.13 27.06
C LEU A 623 -6.12 0.16 27.37
N ASP A 624 -6.89 -0.81 27.86
CA ASP A 624 -8.22 -0.52 28.40
C ASP A 624 -8.21 -0.05 29.87
N GLY A 625 -9.39 0.25 30.40
CA GLY A 625 -9.66 0.69 31.77
C GLY A 625 -9.23 -0.34 32.83
N ASP A 626 -9.20 -1.61 32.46
CA ASP A 626 -8.85 -2.76 33.30
C ASP A 626 -7.37 -3.17 33.15
N ASN A 627 -6.58 -2.40 32.41
CA ASN A 627 -5.17 -2.67 32.13
C ASN A 627 -4.92 -3.89 31.24
N HIS A 628 -5.90 -4.27 30.42
CA HIS A 628 -5.62 -5.19 29.32
C HIS A 628 -4.94 -4.45 28.18
N ILE A 629 -3.95 -5.10 27.56
CA ILE A 629 -3.34 -4.59 26.33
C ILE A 629 -4.11 -5.17 25.15
N TRP A 630 -4.94 -4.37 24.50
CA TRP A 630 -5.61 -4.74 23.27
C TRP A 630 -4.66 -4.58 22.08
N VAL A 631 -4.64 -5.59 21.22
CA VAL A 631 -3.90 -5.60 19.96
C VAL A 631 -4.87 -5.96 18.85
N VAL A 632 -4.93 -5.15 17.80
CA VAL A 632 -5.78 -5.34 16.62
C VAL A 632 -4.92 -5.33 15.37
N TRP A 633 -5.23 -6.22 14.41
CA TRP A 633 -4.50 -6.36 13.16
C TRP A 633 -5.47 -6.66 12.00
N GLN A 634 -5.00 -6.44 10.77
CA GLN A 634 -5.74 -6.87 9.58
C GLN A 634 -5.35 -8.30 9.19
N GLY A 635 -6.33 -9.11 8.77
CA GLY A 635 -6.18 -10.50 8.36
C GLY A 635 -6.86 -10.79 7.03
N PHE A 636 -6.24 -11.64 6.19
CA PHE A 636 -6.78 -12.03 4.87
C PHE A 636 -7.00 -13.55 4.69
N ASP A 637 -7.03 -14.32 5.79
CA ASP A 637 -7.18 -15.78 5.73
C ASP A 637 -8.51 -16.21 5.10
N GLU A 638 -9.56 -15.39 5.23
CA GLU A 638 -10.89 -15.63 4.65
C GLU A 638 -11.06 -15.05 3.23
N GLY A 639 -9.97 -14.58 2.62
CA GLY A 639 -9.98 -13.97 1.30
C GLY A 639 -10.26 -12.47 1.33
N ASN A 640 -11.17 -11.93 2.15
CA ASN A 640 -11.32 -10.48 2.32
C ASN A 640 -10.54 -9.95 3.55
N GLY A 641 -10.17 -8.67 3.52
CA GLY A 641 -9.53 -8.02 4.66
C GLY A 641 -10.51 -7.85 5.81
N ASN A 642 -10.22 -8.46 6.96
CA ASN A 642 -11.00 -8.34 8.18
C ASN A 642 -10.11 -7.93 9.34
N LEU A 643 -10.69 -7.29 10.36
CA LEU A 643 -9.97 -6.95 11.59
C LEU A 643 -10.16 -8.04 12.63
N TYR A 644 -9.04 -8.44 13.23
CA TYR A 644 -8.99 -9.39 14.33
C TYR A 644 -8.30 -8.73 15.52
N GLY A 645 -8.61 -9.18 16.73
CA GLY A 645 -7.96 -8.68 17.93
C GLY A 645 -7.76 -9.73 19.00
N SER A 646 -6.85 -9.43 19.91
CA SER A 646 -6.58 -10.20 21.12
C SER A 646 -6.20 -9.22 22.23
N TYR A 647 -6.38 -9.62 23.49
CA TYR A 647 -5.96 -8.80 24.62
C TYR A 647 -5.10 -9.56 25.62
N TRP A 648 -4.05 -8.90 26.12
CA TRP A 648 -3.22 -9.41 27.22
C TRP A 648 -3.92 -9.18 28.55
N ASN A 649 -4.18 -10.25 29.29
CA ASN A 649 -4.89 -10.18 30.58
C ASN A 649 -4.00 -10.11 31.83
N GLY A 650 -2.70 -9.84 31.65
CA GLY A 650 -1.70 -9.92 32.73
C GLY A 650 -0.92 -11.23 32.74
N ARG A 651 -1.45 -12.31 32.12
CA ARG A 651 -0.80 -13.63 32.07
C ARG A 651 -0.63 -14.19 30.68
N ASN A 652 -1.65 -14.10 29.83
CA ASN A 652 -1.64 -14.62 28.46
C ASN A 652 -2.45 -13.67 27.55
N PHE A 653 -2.21 -13.75 26.24
CA PHE A 653 -3.13 -13.22 25.25
C PHE A 653 -4.40 -14.07 25.19
N SER A 654 -5.56 -13.43 24.97
CA SER A 654 -6.79 -14.13 24.64
C SER A 654 -6.66 -14.82 23.27
N LEU A 655 -7.56 -15.78 22.99
CA LEU A 655 -7.69 -16.27 21.61
C LEU A 655 -8.06 -15.10 20.68
N PRO A 656 -7.56 -15.08 19.43
CA PRO A 656 -7.99 -14.11 18.43
C PRO A 656 -9.50 -14.11 18.26
N ILE A 657 -10.10 -12.92 18.29
CA ILE A 657 -11.50 -12.69 17.97
C ILE A 657 -11.58 -11.87 16.68
N ARG A 658 -12.55 -12.21 15.83
CA ARG A 658 -12.91 -11.38 14.68
C ARG A 658 -13.71 -10.18 15.17
N ILE A 659 -13.26 -8.98 14.84
CA ILE A 659 -13.89 -7.71 15.24
C ILE A 659 -14.89 -7.27 14.18
N THR A 660 -14.57 -7.47 12.92
CA THR A 660 -15.39 -7.02 11.80
C THR A 660 -15.78 -8.15 10.87
N SER A 661 -16.93 -8.03 10.20
CA SER A 661 -17.52 -9.12 9.42
C SER A 661 -18.11 -8.66 8.10
N ASP A 662 -17.68 -7.50 7.58
CA ASP A 662 -18.14 -7.05 6.26
C ASP A 662 -17.58 -7.99 5.17
N THR A 663 -18.25 -8.04 4.02
CA THR A 663 -17.78 -8.83 2.86
C THR A 663 -16.71 -8.10 2.04
N THR A 664 -16.58 -6.79 2.28
CA THR A 664 -15.57 -5.92 1.68
C THR A 664 -14.30 -5.90 2.54
N ASN A 665 -13.33 -5.04 2.21
CA ASN A 665 -12.08 -4.97 2.95
C ASN A 665 -12.19 -3.98 4.12
N GLU A 666 -11.62 -4.38 5.25
CA GLU A 666 -11.48 -3.61 6.48
C GLU A 666 -10.03 -3.76 6.96
N VAL A 667 -9.23 -2.69 6.83
CA VAL A 667 -7.77 -2.73 6.91
C VAL A 667 -7.20 -1.46 7.58
N PHE A 668 -5.89 -1.46 7.83
CA PHE A 668 -5.13 -0.38 8.47
C PHE A 668 -5.74 0.13 9.81
N PRO A 669 -5.85 -0.75 10.83
CA PRO A 669 -6.42 -0.38 12.11
C PRO A 669 -5.51 0.58 12.89
N ASP A 670 -6.12 1.51 13.64
CA ASP A 670 -5.44 2.28 14.69
C ASP A 670 -6.29 2.35 15.97
N LEU A 671 -5.63 2.37 17.14
CA LEU A 671 -6.27 2.26 18.44
C LEU A 671 -5.89 3.41 19.38
N ALA A 672 -6.89 3.91 20.11
CA ALA A 672 -6.71 4.78 21.27
C ALA A 672 -7.67 4.36 22.39
N THR A 673 -7.50 4.95 23.58
CA THR A 673 -8.39 4.68 24.72
C THR A 673 -9.08 5.95 25.16
N ASP A 674 -10.40 5.89 25.31
CA ASP A 674 -11.17 7.03 25.81
C ASP A 674 -11.03 7.25 27.32
N ILE A 675 -11.58 8.36 27.81
CA ILE A 675 -11.53 8.72 29.24
C ILE A 675 -12.24 7.72 30.16
N ARG A 676 -13.09 6.84 29.62
CA ARG A 676 -13.80 5.79 30.36
C ARG A 676 -13.01 4.47 30.37
N GLY A 677 -11.85 4.44 29.72
CA GLY A 677 -11.03 3.24 29.57
C GLY A 677 -11.51 2.29 28.46
N ARG A 678 -12.32 2.77 27.51
CA ARG A 678 -12.76 1.93 26.37
C ARG A 678 -11.76 2.05 25.22
N PRO A 679 -11.28 0.93 24.67
CA PRO A 679 -10.59 0.92 23.38
C PRO A 679 -11.49 1.46 22.28
N ILE A 680 -10.98 2.44 21.53
CA ILE A 680 -11.55 3.00 20.31
C ILE A 680 -10.70 2.53 19.15
N LEU A 681 -11.34 1.98 18.14
CA LEU A 681 -10.73 1.47 16.91
C LEU A 681 -11.18 2.34 15.74
N VAL A 682 -10.24 2.83 14.96
CA VAL A 682 -10.49 3.39 13.63
C VAL A 682 -9.86 2.51 12.58
N TYR A 683 -10.48 2.44 11.41
CA TYR A 683 -10.01 1.63 10.30
C TYR A 683 -10.60 2.15 9.00
N GLN A 684 -9.97 1.81 7.87
CA GLN A 684 -10.51 2.15 6.55
C GLN A 684 -11.24 0.96 5.94
N THR A 685 -12.30 1.22 5.18
CA THR A 685 -13.13 0.19 4.56
C THR A 685 -13.70 0.67 3.24
N ASN A 686 -13.90 -0.25 2.30
CA ASN A 686 -14.52 0.04 1.00
C ASN A 686 -15.96 -0.46 0.86
N ARG A 687 -16.67 -0.62 1.97
CA ARG A 687 -18.04 -1.17 2.00
C ARG A 687 -19.08 -0.33 1.26
N ASP A 688 -18.86 0.98 1.17
CA ASP A 688 -19.80 1.94 0.58
C ASP A 688 -19.45 2.29 -0.88
N GLY A 689 -18.46 1.61 -1.49
CA GLY A 689 -18.08 1.76 -2.89
C GLY A 689 -16.89 2.70 -3.15
N ASN A 690 -16.44 3.43 -2.12
CA ASN A 690 -15.16 4.16 -2.01
C ASN A 690 -14.50 3.78 -0.68
N TRP A 691 -13.23 4.15 -0.50
CA TRP A 691 -12.54 4.02 0.79
C TRP A 691 -12.99 5.13 1.75
N ASP A 692 -13.55 4.74 2.89
CA ASP A 692 -13.99 5.63 3.97
C ASP A 692 -13.36 5.21 5.30
N ILE A 693 -13.25 6.14 6.26
CA ILE A 693 -12.86 5.80 7.64
C ILE A 693 -14.09 5.45 8.47
N TYR A 694 -14.01 4.32 9.15
CA TYR A 694 -14.98 3.87 10.13
C TYR A 694 -14.36 3.81 11.52
N TYR A 695 -15.19 3.92 12.55
CA TYR A 695 -14.80 3.74 13.93
C TYR A 695 -15.71 2.74 14.66
N SER A 696 -15.12 2.01 15.60
CA SER A 696 -15.79 1.11 16.55
C SER A 696 -15.19 1.33 17.94
N TYR A 697 -15.83 0.80 18.98
CA TYR A 697 -15.31 0.83 20.34
C TYR A 697 -15.70 -0.44 21.10
N TYR A 698 -14.88 -0.81 22.08
CA TYR A 698 -15.13 -1.96 22.92
C TYR A 698 -15.89 -1.57 24.20
N GLU A 699 -17.04 -2.20 24.42
CA GLU A 699 -17.88 -1.92 25.58
C GLU A 699 -18.74 -3.14 25.95
N ASN A 700 -18.90 -3.40 27.26
CA ASN A 700 -19.70 -4.50 27.80
C ASN A 700 -19.35 -5.87 27.20
N GLY A 701 -18.06 -6.16 27.03
CA GLY A 701 -17.58 -7.46 26.56
C GLY A 701 -17.59 -7.66 25.04
N SER A 702 -17.85 -6.61 24.25
CA SER A 702 -18.00 -6.72 22.79
C SER A 702 -17.54 -5.45 22.06
N TRP A 703 -17.03 -5.62 20.84
CA TRP A 703 -16.86 -4.52 19.90
C TRP A 703 -18.20 -4.09 19.34
N ARG A 704 -18.45 -2.78 19.27
CA ARG A 704 -19.68 -2.24 18.67
C ARG A 704 -19.63 -2.30 17.15
N ILE A 705 -20.80 -2.24 16.53
CA ILE A 705 -20.92 -2.13 15.07
C ILE A 705 -20.22 -0.84 14.62
N GLY A 706 -19.36 -0.95 13.61
CA GLY A 706 -18.63 0.17 13.06
C GLY A 706 -19.54 1.24 12.46
N GLN A 707 -19.14 2.50 12.61
CA GLN A 707 -19.85 3.65 12.07
C GLN A 707 -18.91 4.54 11.25
N PRO A 708 -19.39 5.19 10.19
CA PRO A 708 -18.56 6.11 9.42
C PRO A 708 -18.12 7.30 10.28
N VAL A 709 -16.86 7.71 10.14
CA VAL A 709 -16.33 8.93 10.75
C VAL A 709 -16.91 10.15 10.05
N GLU A 710 -16.84 10.17 8.73
CA GLU A 710 -17.46 11.17 7.86
C GLU A 710 -17.96 10.47 6.60
N ARG A 711 -19.09 10.94 6.04
CA ARG A 711 -19.54 10.50 4.73
C ARG A 711 -19.18 11.59 3.74
N ASN A 712 -18.13 11.35 2.97
CA ASN A 712 -17.73 12.25 1.90
C ASN A 712 -17.53 11.44 0.61
N THR A 713 -17.23 12.17 -0.45
CA THR A 713 -17.09 11.60 -1.80
C THR A 713 -15.64 11.37 -2.18
N GLY A 714 -14.70 11.83 -1.36
CA GLY A 714 -13.28 11.60 -1.51
C GLY A 714 -12.89 10.19 -1.04
N VAL A 715 -11.62 9.86 -1.28
CA VAL A 715 -11.02 8.64 -0.74
C VAL A 715 -10.36 8.96 0.59
N ASP A 716 -10.73 8.24 1.65
CA ASP A 716 -10.14 8.33 2.97
C ASP A 716 -9.31 7.10 3.33
N ILE A 717 -8.03 7.31 3.65
CA ILE A 717 -7.08 6.24 4.00
C ILE A 717 -6.15 6.66 5.15
N ASN A 718 -5.37 5.71 5.65
CA ASN A 718 -4.33 5.92 6.67
C ASN A 718 -4.85 6.61 7.94
N PRO A 719 -5.92 6.11 8.59
CA PRO A 719 -6.49 6.77 9.77
C PRO A 719 -5.57 6.68 10.98
N ARG A 720 -5.68 7.68 11.84
CA ARG A 720 -5.08 7.78 13.17
C ARG A 720 -6.12 8.24 14.16
N VAL A 721 -6.01 7.77 15.40
CA VAL A 721 -6.93 8.15 16.48
C VAL A 721 -6.19 8.56 17.74
N LEU A 722 -6.68 9.61 18.40
CA LEU A 722 -6.28 9.97 19.75
C LEU A 722 -7.47 10.48 20.55
N THR A 723 -7.32 10.55 21.86
CA THR A 723 -8.38 11.02 22.77
C THR A 723 -7.88 12.24 23.54
N ARG A 724 -8.72 13.27 23.61
CA ARG A 724 -8.47 14.54 24.29
C ARG A 724 -9.64 14.83 25.23
N GLN A 725 -9.47 14.59 26.52
CA GLN A 725 -10.54 14.70 27.51
C GLN A 725 -11.73 13.78 27.14
N GLU A 726 -12.94 14.32 26.99
CA GLU A 726 -14.13 13.58 26.53
C GLU A 726 -14.20 13.44 24.99
N GLU A 727 -13.25 14.03 24.25
CA GLU A 727 -13.25 14.04 22.79
C GLU A 727 -12.40 12.91 22.22
N CYS A 728 -12.88 12.26 21.16
CA CYS A 728 -12.06 11.41 20.30
C CYS A 728 -11.78 12.16 19.00
N TRP A 729 -10.53 12.18 18.56
CA TRP A 729 -10.12 12.84 17.32
C TRP A 729 -9.59 11.80 16.34
N VAL A 730 -10.13 11.82 15.13
CA VAL A 730 -9.68 11.00 14.01
C VAL A 730 -9.00 11.91 13.00
N ILE A 731 -7.79 11.55 12.60
CA ILE A 731 -6.97 12.25 11.63
C ILE A 731 -6.65 11.27 10.51
N TRP A 732 -6.82 11.63 9.25
CA TRP A 732 -6.63 10.72 8.12
C TRP A 732 -6.18 11.46 6.86
N GLN A 733 -5.76 10.70 5.86
CA GLN A 733 -5.40 11.21 4.55
C GLN A 733 -6.62 11.14 3.63
N ASN A 734 -6.99 12.25 3.01
CA ASN A 734 -8.18 12.40 2.15
C ASN A 734 -7.82 12.88 0.74
N PHE A 735 -8.56 12.41 -0.27
CA PHE A 735 -8.47 12.86 -1.66
C PHE A 735 -9.80 13.42 -2.18
N THR A 736 -10.20 14.60 -1.72
CA THR A 736 -11.43 15.29 -2.20
C THR A 736 -11.11 16.41 -3.20
N ASN A 737 -9.95 17.08 -3.06
CA ASN A 737 -9.63 18.31 -3.80
C ASN A 737 -8.63 18.11 -4.96
N ASN A 738 -8.62 16.94 -5.61
CA ASN A 738 -7.61 16.54 -6.59
C ASN A 738 -6.16 16.55 -6.06
N ASN A 739 -5.99 16.61 -4.75
CA ASN A 739 -4.75 16.47 -4.03
C ASN A 739 -4.99 15.67 -2.75
N TRP A 740 -3.94 15.01 -2.27
CA TRP A 740 -3.94 14.33 -0.98
C TRP A 740 -3.66 15.34 0.14
N GLU A 741 -4.61 15.47 1.06
CA GLU A 741 -4.54 16.36 2.22
C GLU A 741 -4.77 15.59 3.52
N ILE A 742 -4.36 16.16 4.64
CA ILE A 742 -4.65 15.60 5.98
C ILE A 742 -5.90 16.24 6.54
N PHE A 743 -6.91 15.42 6.83
CA PHE A 743 -8.18 15.81 7.43
C PHE A 743 -8.21 15.42 8.90
N ALA A 744 -9.03 16.14 9.68
CA ALA A 744 -9.26 15.89 11.08
C ALA A 744 -10.74 16.07 11.43
N LYS A 745 -11.24 15.21 12.32
CA LYS A 745 -12.60 15.31 12.84
C LYS A 745 -12.66 14.91 14.30
N ARG A 746 -13.46 15.67 15.05
CA ARG A 746 -13.86 15.30 16.40
C ARG A 746 -15.08 14.38 16.35
N LEU A 747 -14.99 13.23 17.00
CA LEU A 747 -16.09 12.30 17.21
C LEU A 747 -16.77 12.54 18.56
N GLU A 748 -18.10 12.58 18.54
CA GLU A 748 -18.94 12.36 19.72
C GLU A 748 -19.38 10.90 19.74
N LEU A 749 -18.86 10.09 20.67
CA LEU A 749 -19.15 8.66 20.70
C LEU A 749 -20.64 8.40 21.00
N VAL A 750 -21.28 7.49 20.27
CA VAL A 750 -22.75 7.26 20.29
C VAL A 750 -23.35 7.02 21.69
N GLY A 751 -22.59 6.43 22.62
CA GLY A 751 -23.03 6.27 24.01
C GLY A 751 -23.11 7.58 24.82
N GLU A 752 -22.32 8.59 24.46
CA GLU A 752 -22.35 9.90 25.12
C GLU A 752 -23.57 10.73 24.73
N ARG A 753 -24.04 10.60 23.49
CA ARG A 753 -25.27 11.27 23.04
C ARG A 753 -26.47 10.77 23.83
N GLU A 754 -26.60 9.45 23.99
CA GLU A 754 -27.66 8.86 24.80
C GLU A 754 -27.55 9.25 26.28
N GLU A 755 -26.33 9.31 26.85
CA GLU A 755 -26.14 9.70 28.25
C GLU A 755 -26.38 11.20 28.48
N LYS A 756 -25.92 12.08 27.57
CA LYS A 756 -26.21 13.53 27.59
C LYS A 756 -27.71 13.77 27.42
N GLU A 757 -28.39 13.06 26.51
CA GLU A 757 -29.84 13.11 26.40
C GLU A 757 -30.51 12.61 27.69
N ARG A 758 -30.10 11.46 28.26
CA ARG A 758 -30.59 10.98 29.56
C ARG A 758 -30.37 11.99 30.69
N ARG A 759 -29.21 12.65 30.78
CA ARG A 759 -28.92 13.71 31.76
C ARG A 759 -29.76 14.96 31.52
N ARG A 760 -30.03 15.31 30.26
CA ARG A 760 -30.95 16.41 29.87
C ARG A 760 -32.40 16.09 30.27
N PHE A 761 -32.82 14.83 30.15
CA PHE A 761 -34.12 14.35 30.65
C PHE A 761 -34.18 14.29 32.19
N LEU A 762 -33.11 13.88 32.87
CA LEU A 762 -33.00 13.90 34.33
C LEU A 762 -33.00 15.32 34.90
N ARG A 763 -32.53 16.31 34.14
CA ARG A 763 -32.67 17.75 34.46
C ARG A 763 -34.00 18.32 33.93
N THR A 764 -35.14 17.78 34.34
CA THR A 764 -36.41 18.51 34.21
C THR A 764 -37.24 18.48 35.50
N ASN A 765 -37.22 19.63 36.17
CA ASN A 765 -38.35 20.36 36.73
C ASN A 765 -39.29 19.62 37.72
N PRO A 766 -39.26 19.94 39.03
CA PRO A 766 -40.19 19.36 40.02
C PRO A 766 -41.66 19.75 39.82
N PHE A 767 -41.98 20.57 38.81
CA PHE A 767 -43.34 20.92 38.44
C PHE A 767 -43.56 20.65 36.95
N LEU A 768 -43.96 19.43 36.60
CA LEU A 768 -44.58 19.15 35.31
C LEU A 768 -45.96 19.84 35.29
N GLN A 769 -46.02 21.14 34.94
CA GLN A 769 -47.29 21.80 34.65
C GLN A 769 -47.83 21.25 33.33
N VAL A 770 -48.61 20.18 33.40
CA VAL A 770 -49.35 19.63 32.26
C VAL A 770 -50.50 20.60 31.95
N ARG A 771 -50.27 21.69 31.22
CA ARG A 771 -51.37 22.49 30.67
C ARG A 771 -51.65 21.99 29.24
N ASN A 772 -52.83 21.41 29.06
CA ASN A 772 -53.48 21.05 27.79
C ASN A 772 -52.78 20.01 26.90
N ARG A 773 -52.43 18.83 27.45
CA ARG A 773 -51.96 17.68 26.64
C ARG A 773 -52.74 16.42 26.98
N GLU A 774 -53.05 15.60 25.98
CA GLU A 774 -53.69 14.30 26.17
C GLU A 774 -52.65 13.27 26.63
N LEU A 775 -52.52 13.12 27.94
CA LEU A 775 -51.67 12.11 28.56
C LEU A 775 -52.45 10.82 28.76
N TYR A 776 -51.84 9.68 28.47
CA TYR A 776 -52.39 8.35 28.64
C TYR A 776 -51.46 7.49 29.50
N ASP A 777 -51.98 6.59 30.32
CA ASP A 777 -51.16 5.62 31.04
C ASP A 777 -50.82 4.40 30.15
N ILE A 778 -50.08 3.44 30.70
CA ILE A 778 -49.73 2.18 30.01
C ILE A 778 -50.92 1.29 29.66
N LYS A 779 -52.09 1.54 30.26
CA LYS A 779 -53.34 0.87 29.91
C LYS A 779 -54.12 1.61 28.82
N GLY A 780 -53.60 2.75 28.35
CA GLY A 780 -54.24 3.57 27.34
C GLY A 780 -55.36 4.46 27.89
N GLU A 781 -55.45 4.64 29.20
CA GLU A 781 -56.45 5.48 29.85
C GLU A 781 -55.97 6.93 29.97
N ARG A 782 -56.83 7.89 29.67
CA ARG A 782 -56.47 9.32 29.70
C ARG A 782 -56.33 9.83 31.14
N VAL A 783 -55.17 10.41 31.46
CA VAL A 783 -54.81 10.90 32.80
C VAL A 783 -55.12 12.40 32.92
N ARG A 784 -55.89 12.80 33.94
CA ARG A 784 -56.24 14.20 34.21
C ARG A 784 -55.41 14.80 35.35
N ASN A 785 -54.46 15.64 34.96
CA ASN A 785 -53.79 16.78 35.63
C ASN A 785 -53.47 16.88 37.13
N GLN A 786 -53.85 16.01 38.05
CA GLN A 786 -53.51 16.26 39.46
C GLN A 786 -52.95 15.09 40.27
N LYS A 787 -52.81 13.88 39.72
CA LYS A 787 -52.08 12.79 40.38
C LYS A 787 -51.40 11.88 39.34
N ILE A 788 -50.16 12.21 38.98
CA ILE A 788 -49.30 11.32 38.20
C ILE A 788 -48.37 10.63 39.18
N GLY A 789 -48.58 9.34 39.42
CA GLY A 789 -47.70 8.50 40.24
C GLY A 789 -46.51 7.97 39.43
N SER A 790 -45.61 7.23 40.07
CA SER A 790 -44.52 6.56 39.39
C SER A 790 -45.05 5.54 38.36
N GLY A 791 -44.53 5.61 37.13
CA GLY A 791 -45.05 4.82 36.01
C GLY A 791 -44.67 5.37 34.64
N VAL A 792 -45.16 4.70 33.60
CA VAL A 792 -44.95 5.06 32.19
C VAL A 792 -46.23 5.67 31.62
N TYR A 793 -46.09 6.81 30.97
CA TYR A 793 -47.19 7.57 30.36
C TYR A 793 -46.86 7.95 28.92
N PHE A 794 -47.89 8.20 28.12
CA PHE A 794 -47.81 8.49 26.69
C PHE A 794 -48.52 9.81 26.42
N GLU A 795 -47.85 10.78 25.81
CA GLU A 795 -48.50 11.94 25.20
C GLU A 795 -48.94 11.52 23.80
N LYS A 796 -50.23 11.69 23.48
CA LYS A 796 -50.71 11.51 22.11
C LYS A 796 -51.03 12.84 21.43
N ARG A 797 -50.78 12.93 20.13
CA ARG A 797 -51.20 14.03 19.26
C ARG A 797 -51.86 13.44 18.01
N GLY A 798 -53.10 13.83 17.74
CA GLY A 798 -53.83 13.30 16.58
C GLY A 798 -54.07 11.78 16.62
N GLY A 799 -54.05 11.16 17.79
CA GLY A 799 -54.25 9.70 17.95
C GLY A 799 -52.96 8.87 18.02
N GLU A 800 -51.81 9.42 17.61
CA GLU A 800 -50.52 8.73 17.62
C GLU A 800 -49.67 9.09 18.85
N ILE A 801 -48.78 8.19 19.26
CA ILE A 801 -47.87 8.40 20.38
C ILE A 801 -46.79 9.41 19.96
N PHE A 802 -46.82 10.59 20.57
CA PHE A 802 -45.89 11.67 20.32
C PHE A 802 -44.68 11.62 21.27
N LYS A 803 -44.88 11.20 22.53
CA LYS A 803 -43.81 11.15 23.54
C LYS A 803 -44.10 10.10 24.62
N VAL A 804 -43.07 9.37 25.05
CA VAL A 804 -43.12 8.50 26.24
C VAL A 804 -42.52 9.25 27.43
N ILE A 805 -43.21 9.21 28.57
CA ILE A 805 -42.83 9.90 29.80
C ILE A 805 -42.70 8.87 30.92
N PHE A 806 -41.51 8.80 31.51
CA PHE A 806 -41.24 7.99 32.69
C PHE A 806 -41.29 8.90 33.91
N VAL A 807 -42.16 8.57 34.86
CA VAL A 807 -42.29 9.27 36.14
C VAL A 807 -41.80 8.32 37.21
N ARG A 808 -40.88 8.77 38.06
CA ARG A 808 -40.26 7.95 39.11
C ARG A 808 -40.78 8.32 40.48
#